data_AF-A0A948FJD7-F1
#
_entry.id   AF-A0A948FJD7-F1
#
_cell.length_a   1.000
_cell.length_b   1.000
_cell.length_c   1.000
_cell.angle_alpha   90.00
_cell.angle_beta   90.00
_cell.angle_gamma   90.00
#
_symmetry.space_group_name_H-M   'P 1'
#
loop_
_entity.id
_entity.type
_entity.pdbx_description
1 polymer ?
#
loop_
_entity_poly.entity_id
_entity_poly.type
_entity_poly.pdbx_seq_one_letter_code
_entity_poly.pdbx_strand_id
1 'polypeptide(L)'
;MNSKIGTYLCGLWVMFLLAGCGGSSGGGEYYSTSSTGVAVDPYIVGAVFQEVSGDGMTVLQRQSGPSDESGVFRFPKALTPGSIVEMKVSNRGLHGGAPYQGMLRRRITTSDRSSVNVTPLTTLLTNGTTEDDLLFILNEAGFPGISAADLYENPMTRPQGGGRQDLQNMTSGVDDSMLTLLQANMAVNDYMEITGNFQVTGNDLQRTSQATILNSVSNALRSRLNAAEYNRIKNELAQDPQLTGQPTLGDMIMAVLQQQQTLVASTKEDMSVRGTFDPGLVNQTVTDGKAQLVAMVKEQHQLGTQPPAGSGVTLYADYCAMCHNALSSSSKKNRTSAQIQAAITNNIGGMGYLSTLTASEIQAITDVLTTNQPPPTTPADGATLYSGNCAGCHGQLAATGKPGRTAAQIQAAIDNNIGNMGYLNTLTTVEVQAIADALPAAQPPDPTTPPDGVALYNSECAGCHSPLANTGKPGRTAAQIQAAINNNVGSMGYLNTLTTVEVQAIADALPAAQPPDPTTPPDGTALYAGNCAGCHGSLANTTKPGRTAAQIQAAINNNVGSMGYLNTLSTAEVQAIADVLPPATTPGPDYGDCTACHGQPPSGNSYPNTAGAHAVHTSLPSVNNDCTTCHVGAAHNGQLDLGFPASYNARSGTATDNSNGTCSSISCHGGITTPVWATGSITVNTQCTSCHSSGTSQYNDYSSGQHNKHMSKGYSCTVCHNTTKLQVGHFSNLATTAFEQSAASTIGGGSTSVGLYQSGSCSSINCHGSKRW
;
A
#
# COMPACT_ATOMS: atom_id res chain seq x y z
N MET A 1 26.32 -78.85 -19.02
CA MET A 1 25.97 -79.03 -20.44
C MET A 1 24.85 -78.04 -20.73
N ASN A 2 25.10 -76.93 -21.44
CA ASN A 2 25.27 -76.81 -22.90
C ASN A 2 23.95 -76.81 -23.71
N SER A 3 23.24 -75.67 -23.66
CA SER A 3 22.82 -74.91 -24.85
C SER A 3 22.53 -73.46 -24.38
N LYS A 4 23.00 -72.36 -25.01
CA LYS A 4 22.98 -71.93 -26.43
C LYS A 4 21.54 -71.68 -26.92
N ILE A 5 21.18 -70.54 -27.52
CA ILE A 5 21.93 -69.37 -28.06
C ILE A 5 21.07 -68.09 -27.90
N GLY A 6 21.67 -66.89 -27.95
CA GLY A 6 20.96 -65.59 -27.97
C GLY A 6 21.03 -64.86 -29.32
N THR A 7 20.83 -63.52 -29.33
CA THR A 7 20.74 -62.61 -30.52
C THR A 7 19.41 -62.81 -31.29
N TYR A 8 18.61 -61.79 -31.67
CA TYR A 8 18.97 -60.48 -32.23
C TYR A 8 18.13 -59.26 -31.75
N LEU A 9 18.48 -58.09 -32.31
CA LEU A 9 18.16 -56.71 -31.91
C LEU A 9 16.75 -56.18 -32.26
N CYS A 10 16.42 -55.06 -31.57
CA CYS A 10 15.59 -53.92 -32.01
C CYS A 10 14.07 -54.08 -32.22
N GLY A 11 13.32 -53.30 -31.43
CA GLY A 11 11.89 -52.99 -31.64
C GLY A 11 11.39 -52.10 -30.49
N LEU A 12 11.31 -50.78 -30.69
CA LEU A 12 10.94 -49.83 -29.63
C LEU A 12 9.41 -49.64 -29.51
N TRP A 13 8.97 -49.64 -28.25
CA TRP A 13 8.03 -48.67 -27.63
C TRP A 13 6.51 -48.93 -27.51
N VAL A 14 6.03 -48.47 -26.34
CA VAL A 14 4.66 -48.24 -25.82
C VAL A 14 3.70 -49.44 -25.75
N MET A 15 3.44 -49.86 -24.51
CA MET A 15 2.13 -50.33 -24.07
C MET A 15 1.70 -49.54 -22.83
N PHE A 16 0.50 -48.97 -22.85
CA PHE A 16 -0.16 -48.46 -21.64
C PHE A 16 -0.64 -49.64 -20.78
N LEU A 17 -0.54 -49.52 -19.46
CA LEU A 17 -1.18 -50.44 -18.52
C LEU A 17 -2.13 -49.66 -17.61
N LEU A 18 -3.40 -50.09 -17.57
CA LEU A 18 -4.30 -49.77 -16.47
C LEU A 18 -3.96 -50.71 -15.30
N ALA A 19 -3.89 -50.16 -14.09
CA ALA A 19 -3.92 -50.93 -12.85
C ALA A 19 -5.15 -50.51 -12.05
N GLY A 20 -5.94 -51.50 -11.60
CA GLY A 20 -7.23 -51.28 -10.95
C GLY A 20 -7.15 -50.93 -9.46
N CYS A 21 -8.30 -50.61 -8.88
CA CYS A 21 -8.44 -50.29 -7.47
C CYS A 21 -8.01 -51.46 -6.55
N GLY A 22 -7.07 -51.20 -5.65
CA GLY A 22 -6.71 -52.06 -4.53
C GLY A 22 -6.76 -51.26 -3.23
N GLY A 23 -7.91 -51.29 -2.55
CA GLY A 23 -8.11 -50.52 -1.31
C GLY A 23 -7.30 -51.10 -0.15
N SER A 24 -6.26 -50.39 0.28
CA SER A 24 -5.57 -50.64 1.55
C SER A 24 -5.91 -49.51 2.52
N SER A 25 -6.58 -49.83 3.62
CA SER A 25 -6.94 -48.88 4.68
C SER A 25 -5.74 -48.56 5.56
N GLY A 26 -4.77 -47.84 5.00
CA GLY A 26 -3.66 -47.25 5.74
C GLY A 26 -4.19 -46.19 6.71
N GLY A 27 -4.29 -46.54 7.99
CA GLY A 27 -4.64 -45.62 9.06
C GLY A 27 -3.50 -44.63 9.29
N GLY A 28 -3.41 -43.59 8.45
CA GLY A 28 -2.47 -42.50 8.64
C GLY A 28 -2.79 -41.74 9.92
N GLU A 29 -1.84 -41.71 10.85
CA GLU A 29 -1.92 -40.85 12.02
C GLU A 29 -1.99 -39.39 11.56
N TYR A 30 -3.15 -38.76 11.73
CA TYR A 30 -3.30 -37.32 11.49
C TYR A 30 -2.55 -36.57 12.59
N TYR A 31 -1.25 -36.33 12.35
CA TYR A 31 -0.41 -35.46 13.16
C TYR A 31 -0.93 -34.03 13.10
N SER A 32 -1.87 -33.70 14.00
CA SER A 32 -2.33 -32.32 14.19
C SER A 32 -1.22 -31.50 14.81
N THR A 33 -0.58 -30.71 13.97
CA THR A 33 0.18 -29.51 14.30
C THR A 33 -0.68 -28.49 15.05
N SER A 34 -0.01 -27.52 15.67
CA SER A 34 -0.67 -26.39 16.32
C SER A 34 -1.36 -25.44 15.33
N SER A 35 -2.43 -24.78 15.79
CA SER A 35 -3.02 -23.58 15.15
C SER A 35 -2.57 -22.26 15.82
N THR A 36 -1.73 -22.35 16.84
CA THR A 36 -1.31 -21.25 17.72
C THR A 36 0.19 -21.01 17.56
N GLY A 37 0.60 -19.75 17.56
CA GLY A 37 2.00 -19.34 17.62
C GLY A 37 2.23 -18.17 18.57
N VAL A 38 3.49 -17.79 18.76
CA VAL A 38 3.92 -16.68 19.62
C VAL A 38 4.89 -15.79 18.86
N ALA A 39 4.63 -14.48 18.81
CA ALA A 39 5.51 -13.49 18.19
C ALA A 39 6.42 -12.86 19.26
N VAL A 40 7.74 -13.07 19.18
CA VAL A 40 8.65 -12.73 20.30
C VAL A 40 9.93 -12.02 19.88
N ASP A 41 10.13 -10.82 20.44
CA ASP A 41 11.35 -10.02 20.36
C ASP A 41 11.62 -8.89 21.41
N PRO A 42 11.04 -8.73 22.63
CA PRO A 42 9.95 -9.42 23.35
C PRO A 42 8.59 -9.45 22.65
N TYR A 43 7.60 -10.03 23.34
CA TYR A 43 6.23 -10.18 22.88
C TYR A 43 5.72 -8.98 22.08
N ILE A 44 5.39 -9.26 20.81
CA ILE A 44 4.88 -8.26 19.87
C ILE A 44 3.37 -8.35 19.90
N VAL A 45 2.69 -7.25 20.23
CA VAL A 45 1.24 -7.19 20.49
C VAL A 45 0.51 -6.70 19.25
N GLY A 46 -0.63 -7.29 18.88
CA GLY A 46 -1.40 -6.88 17.71
C GLY A 46 -0.84 -7.32 16.35
N ALA A 47 0.21 -8.15 16.33
CA ALA A 47 0.80 -8.69 15.10
C ALA A 47 -0.12 -9.74 14.46
N VAL A 48 -0.30 -9.67 13.14
CA VAL A 48 -1.09 -10.64 12.37
C VAL A 48 -0.19 -11.38 11.40
N PHE A 49 -0.35 -12.70 11.32
CA PHE A 49 0.43 -13.59 10.49
C PHE A 49 -0.40 -14.17 9.35
N GLN A 50 0.25 -14.62 8.30
CA GLN A 50 -0.30 -15.45 7.22
C GLN A 50 0.45 -16.78 7.16
N GLU A 51 -0.21 -17.84 6.69
CA GLU A 51 0.43 -19.11 6.37
C GLU A 51 0.55 -19.22 4.85
N VAL A 52 1.75 -19.50 4.36
CA VAL A 52 2.06 -19.71 2.93
C VAL A 52 2.72 -21.08 2.71
N SER A 53 2.65 -21.59 1.49
CA SER A 53 3.34 -22.82 1.08
C SER A 53 4.85 -22.74 1.32
N GLY A 54 5.53 -23.89 1.35
CA GLY A 54 6.96 -23.97 1.69
C GLY A 54 7.93 -23.25 0.74
N ASP A 55 7.44 -22.81 -0.41
CA ASP A 55 8.09 -22.00 -1.45
C ASP A 55 7.74 -20.49 -1.35
N GLY A 56 6.86 -20.10 -0.41
CA GLY A 56 6.38 -18.73 -0.22
C GLY A 56 5.27 -18.26 -1.18
N MET A 57 4.90 -19.05 -2.20
CA MET A 57 4.09 -18.55 -3.32
C MET A 57 2.57 -18.61 -3.12
N THR A 58 2.06 -19.62 -2.38
CA THR A 58 0.61 -19.87 -2.24
C THR A 58 0.15 -19.60 -0.81
N VAL A 59 -0.81 -18.69 -0.63
CA VAL A 59 -1.39 -18.41 0.70
C VAL A 59 -2.36 -19.52 1.11
N LEU A 60 -2.01 -20.26 2.17
CA LEU A 60 -2.80 -21.34 2.76
C LEU A 60 -3.82 -20.81 3.78
N GLN A 61 -3.41 -19.86 4.63
CA GLN A 61 -4.31 -19.12 5.54
C GLN A 61 -3.99 -17.62 5.48
N ARG A 62 -4.99 -16.80 5.12
CA ARG A 62 -4.78 -15.38 4.81
C ARG A 62 -4.43 -14.50 6.02
N GLN A 63 -4.91 -14.87 7.21
CA GLN A 63 -4.68 -14.14 8.45
C GLN A 63 -4.87 -15.05 9.68
N SER A 64 -4.08 -14.83 10.72
CA SER A 64 -4.39 -15.18 12.10
C SER A 64 -5.34 -14.14 12.73
N GLY A 65 -5.74 -14.36 13.98
CA GLY A 65 -6.06 -13.23 14.86
C GLY A 65 -4.81 -12.42 15.21
N PRO A 66 -4.94 -11.19 15.71
CA PRO A 66 -3.82 -10.44 16.27
C PRO A 66 -3.21 -11.19 17.47
N SER A 67 -1.92 -10.98 17.73
CA SER A 67 -1.27 -11.43 18.96
C SER A 67 -1.72 -10.64 20.20
N ASP A 68 -1.76 -11.32 21.35
CA ASP A 68 -2.02 -10.72 22.66
C ASP A 68 -0.76 -10.16 23.35
N GLU A 69 -0.91 -9.75 24.61
CA GLU A 69 0.15 -9.20 25.48
C GLU A 69 1.31 -10.19 25.73
N SER A 70 1.05 -11.50 25.61
CA SER A 70 2.05 -12.59 25.65
C SER A 70 2.53 -12.98 24.25
N GLY A 71 2.24 -12.17 23.23
CA GLY A 71 2.60 -12.40 21.84
C GLY A 71 1.80 -13.52 21.16
N VAL A 72 0.79 -14.12 21.81
CA VAL A 72 0.12 -15.33 21.34
C VAL A 72 -0.92 -15.01 20.29
N PHE A 73 -0.79 -15.58 19.10
CA PHE A 73 -1.75 -15.46 17.99
C PHE A 73 -2.30 -16.84 17.59
N ARG A 74 -3.46 -16.86 16.92
CA ARG A 74 -4.14 -18.11 16.51
C ARG A 74 -4.68 -18.03 15.08
N PHE A 75 -4.48 -19.10 14.31
CA PHE A 75 -5.08 -19.31 13.00
C PHE A 75 -6.42 -20.07 13.10
N PRO A 76 -7.34 -19.88 12.12
CA PRO A 76 -8.60 -20.63 12.06
C PRO A 76 -8.45 -22.14 11.88
N LYS A 77 -7.29 -22.62 11.40
CA LYS A 77 -6.96 -24.04 11.20
C LYS A 77 -5.55 -24.34 11.72
N ALA A 78 -5.26 -25.62 11.96
CA ALA A 78 -3.90 -26.10 12.21
C ALA A 78 -2.97 -25.77 11.04
N LEU A 79 -1.70 -25.47 11.36
CA LEU A 79 -0.66 -25.07 10.41
C LEU A 79 -0.13 -26.26 9.60
N THR A 80 0.08 -26.11 8.31
CA THR A 80 0.51 -27.24 7.46
C THR A 80 2.00 -27.54 7.65
N PRO A 81 2.42 -28.80 7.93
CA PRO A 81 3.84 -29.16 7.92
C PRO A 81 4.53 -28.79 6.59
N GLY A 82 5.69 -28.17 6.66
CA GLY A 82 6.44 -27.65 5.51
C GLY A 82 6.05 -26.23 5.06
N SER A 83 4.93 -25.68 5.54
CA SER A 83 4.52 -24.28 5.30
C SER A 83 5.47 -23.27 5.95
N ILE A 84 5.24 -21.99 5.70
CA ILE A 84 5.86 -20.88 6.41
C ILE A 84 4.75 -20.02 7.04
N VAL A 85 4.85 -19.78 8.34
CA VAL A 85 4.13 -18.70 9.02
C VAL A 85 4.94 -17.42 8.87
N GLU A 86 4.30 -16.34 8.44
CA GLU A 86 4.96 -15.08 8.05
C GLU A 86 4.14 -13.88 8.52
N MET A 87 4.80 -12.89 9.12
CA MET A 87 4.17 -11.65 9.58
C MET A 87 3.63 -10.82 8.40
N LYS A 88 2.42 -10.27 8.53
CA LYS A 88 1.83 -9.40 7.50
C LYS A 88 2.37 -7.97 7.62
N VAL A 89 2.98 -7.45 6.55
CA VAL A 89 3.51 -6.08 6.48
C VAL A 89 2.47 -5.01 6.86
N SER A 90 1.20 -5.22 6.56
CA SER A 90 0.08 -4.32 6.91
C SER A 90 -0.27 -4.29 8.41
N ASN A 91 0.16 -5.29 9.19
CA ASN A 91 -0.30 -5.56 10.54
C ASN A 91 0.84 -6.17 11.39
N ARG A 92 1.98 -5.47 11.45
CA ARG A 92 3.18 -5.91 12.17
C ARG A 92 3.05 -5.91 13.70
N GLY A 93 2.08 -5.17 14.24
CA GLY A 93 1.88 -5.03 15.68
C GLY A 93 2.78 -3.97 16.32
N LEU A 94 2.84 -4.01 17.65
CA LEU A 94 3.57 -3.10 18.52
C LEU A 94 4.64 -3.86 19.30
N HIS A 95 5.77 -3.20 19.53
CA HIS A 95 6.95 -3.70 20.19
C HIS A 95 7.44 -2.60 21.13
N GLY A 96 7.38 -2.83 22.44
CA GLY A 96 7.57 -1.74 23.43
C GLY A 96 6.50 -0.65 23.35
N GLY A 97 5.36 -0.93 22.72
CA GLY A 97 4.31 0.06 22.41
C GLY A 97 4.54 0.88 21.13
N ALA A 98 5.76 0.90 20.58
CA ALA A 98 6.04 1.50 19.28
C ALA A 98 5.66 0.55 18.11
N PRO A 99 5.30 1.05 16.92
CA PRO A 99 5.00 0.18 15.76
C PRO A 99 6.22 -0.65 15.34
N TYR A 100 6.09 -1.97 15.33
CA TYR A 100 7.19 -2.89 15.01
C TYR A 100 7.63 -2.76 13.54
N GLN A 101 8.93 -2.63 13.30
CA GLN A 101 9.49 -2.40 11.96
C GLN A 101 10.15 -3.64 11.34
N GLY A 102 10.42 -4.67 12.14
CA GLY A 102 10.94 -5.94 11.67
C GLY A 102 9.94 -6.80 10.89
N MET A 103 10.32 -8.06 10.65
CA MET A 103 9.52 -9.08 9.97
C MET A 103 9.86 -10.44 10.55
N LEU A 104 8.85 -11.19 11.00
CA LEU A 104 9.05 -12.50 11.61
C LEU A 104 8.51 -13.64 10.73
N ARG A 105 9.28 -14.73 10.62
CA ARG A 105 8.98 -15.91 9.79
C ARG A 105 9.37 -17.20 10.51
N ARG A 106 8.59 -18.27 10.35
CA ARG A 106 8.86 -19.62 10.87
C ARG A 106 8.37 -20.67 9.87
N ARG A 107 9.29 -21.45 9.29
CA ARG A 107 8.95 -22.69 8.59
C ARG A 107 8.42 -23.72 9.60
N ILE A 108 7.29 -24.35 9.29
CA ILE A 108 6.59 -25.32 10.15
C ILE A 108 7.07 -26.74 9.89
N THR A 109 7.22 -27.56 10.94
CA THR A 109 7.70 -28.94 10.87
C THR A 109 6.65 -29.94 11.41
N THR A 110 6.93 -31.24 11.31
CA THR A 110 6.10 -32.31 11.92
C THR A 110 6.31 -32.47 13.43
N SER A 111 7.25 -31.73 14.04
CA SER A 111 7.43 -31.69 15.50
C SER A 111 6.66 -30.53 16.17
N ASP A 112 6.14 -29.58 15.40
CA ASP A 112 5.40 -28.39 15.86
C ASP A 112 3.97 -28.72 16.36
N ARG A 113 3.89 -29.54 17.41
CA ARG A 113 2.65 -30.04 18.05
C ARG A 113 2.12 -29.08 19.14
N SER A 114 2.94 -28.11 19.55
CA SER A 114 2.65 -27.06 20.53
C SER A 114 2.69 -25.69 19.86
N SER A 115 2.45 -24.60 20.62
CA SER A 115 2.57 -23.24 20.09
C SER A 115 3.92 -23.03 19.39
N VAL A 116 3.91 -22.49 18.18
CA VAL A 116 5.13 -22.23 17.40
C VAL A 116 5.68 -20.85 17.71
N ASN A 117 6.91 -20.77 18.20
CA ASN A 117 7.59 -19.50 18.38
C ASN A 117 8.03 -18.97 17.01
N VAL A 118 7.71 -17.71 16.74
CA VAL A 118 8.04 -17.00 15.50
C VAL A 118 8.84 -15.78 15.92
N THR A 119 10.10 -15.75 15.51
CA THR A 119 11.17 -14.92 16.11
C THR A 119 12.22 -14.54 15.06
N PRO A 120 13.06 -13.53 15.29
CA PRO A 120 14.21 -13.20 14.44
C PRO A 120 15.13 -14.40 14.19
N LEU A 121 15.39 -15.25 15.21
CA LEU A 121 16.21 -16.46 15.05
C LEU A 121 15.56 -17.47 14.10
N THR A 122 14.27 -17.77 14.27
CA THR A 122 13.52 -18.64 13.35
C THR A 122 13.35 -18.02 11.96
N THR A 123 13.45 -16.69 11.84
CA THR A 123 13.43 -15.96 10.57
C THR A 123 14.72 -16.19 9.78
N LEU A 124 15.90 -16.11 10.41
CA LEU A 124 17.18 -16.44 9.77
C LEU A 124 17.21 -17.87 9.25
N LEU A 125 16.71 -18.83 10.03
CA LEU A 125 16.58 -20.23 9.63
C LEU A 125 15.60 -20.39 8.46
N THR A 126 14.47 -19.68 8.50
CA THR A 126 13.45 -19.71 7.41
C THR A 126 13.97 -19.08 6.11
N ASN A 127 14.85 -18.09 6.21
CA ASN A 127 15.55 -17.46 5.08
C ASN A 127 16.69 -18.34 4.50
N GLY A 128 17.00 -19.49 5.11
CA GLY A 128 17.98 -20.46 4.59
C GLY A 128 19.32 -20.51 5.33
N THR A 129 19.44 -19.90 6.50
CA THR A 129 20.60 -20.11 7.39
C THR A 129 20.53 -21.50 8.02
N THR A 130 21.66 -22.20 8.16
CA THR A 130 21.68 -23.49 8.89
C THR A 130 21.71 -23.27 10.40
N GLU A 131 21.35 -24.29 11.18
CA GLU A 131 21.45 -24.23 12.65
C GLU A 131 22.92 -24.06 13.08
N ASP A 132 23.86 -24.81 12.49
CA ASP A 132 25.28 -24.71 12.78
C ASP A 132 25.88 -23.33 12.44
N ASP A 133 25.52 -22.76 11.27
CA ASP A 133 25.93 -21.40 10.89
C ASP A 133 25.41 -20.36 11.88
N LEU A 134 24.14 -20.47 12.28
CA LEU A 134 23.53 -19.52 13.21
C LEU A 134 24.17 -19.62 14.60
N LEU A 135 24.42 -20.82 15.10
CA LEU A 135 25.11 -21.02 16.39
C LEU A 135 26.55 -20.47 16.34
N PHE A 136 27.27 -20.65 15.23
CA PHE A 136 28.59 -20.05 15.04
C PHE A 136 28.52 -18.51 15.05
N ILE A 137 27.60 -17.91 14.29
CA ILE A 137 27.41 -16.45 14.23
C ILE A 137 27.05 -15.87 15.60
N LEU A 138 26.15 -16.53 16.35
CA LEU A 138 25.75 -16.09 17.68
C LEU A 138 26.89 -16.22 18.70
N ASN A 139 27.73 -17.27 18.61
CA ASN A 139 28.92 -17.41 19.44
C ASN A 139 29.92 -16.25 19.18
N GLU A 140 30.22 -15.95 17.92
CA GLU A 140 31.13 -14.86 17.55
C GLU A 140 30.58 -13.47 17.92
N ALA A 141 29.25 -13.28 17.87
CA ALA A 141 28.56 -12.09 18.37
C ALA A 141 28.58 -11.97 19.92
N GLY A 142 29.01 -13.03 20.61
CA GLY A 142 29.18 -13.05 22.06
C GLY A 142 27.98 -13.60 22.84
N PHE A 143 27.19 -14.48 22.23
CA PHE A 143 26.09 -15.23 22.85
C PHE A 143 26.41 -16.74 22.95
N PRO A 144 27.45 -17.15 23.71
CA PRO A 144 27.84 -18.55 23.82
C PRO A 144 26.80 -19.36 24.62
N GLY A 145 26.71 -20.66 24.31
CA GLY A 145 25.91 -21.62 25.10
C GLY A 145 24.46 -21.79 24.67
N ILE A 146 23.99 -21.04 23.65
CA ILE A 146 22.74 -21.36 22.93
C ILE A 146 22.92 -22.71 22.22
N SER A 147 21.91 -23.58 22.27
CA SER A 147 21.89 -24.84 21.51
C SER A 147 20.91 -24.79 20.33
N ALA A 148 21.00 -25.75 19.41
CA ALA A 148 20.10 -25.85 18.25
C ALA A 148 18.61 -25.94 18.64
N ALA A 149 18.30 -26.49 19.82
CA ALA A 149 16.94 -26.54 20.33
C ALA A 149 16.42 -25.15 20.78
N ASP A 150 17.29 -24.33 21.37
CA ASP A 150 16.92 -23.01 21.91
C ASP A 150 16.55 -22.01 20.80
N LEU A 151 17.07 -22.22 19.58
CA LEU A 151 16.73 -21.41 18.38
C LEU A 151 15.23 -21.40 18.04
N TYR A 152 14.47 -22.39 18.54
CA TYR A 152 13.03 -22.55 18.33
C TYR A 152 12.18 -22.26 19.57
N GLU A 153 12.81 -21.92 20.69
CA GLU A 153 12.14 -21.72 21.98
C GLU A 153 11.78 -20.26 22.23
N ASN A 154 10.84 -20.00 23.14
CA ASN A 154 10.39 -18.65 23.46
C ASN A 154 11.46 -17.88 24.26
N PRO A 155 12.12 -16.84 23.72
CA PRO A 155 13.20 -16.12 24.39
C PRO A 155 12.77 -15.36 25.65
N MET A 156 11.48 -15.06 25.80
CA MET A 156 10.90 -14.44 27.00
C MET A 156 10.66 -15.47 28.13
N THR A 157 11.12 -16.71 27.98
CA THR A 157 10.95 -17.76 29.00
C THR A 157 12.21 -18.57 29.22
N ARG A 158 12.45 -18.98 30.47
CA ARG A 158 13.53 -19.91 30.85
C ARG A 158 12.99 -21.23 31.40
N PRO A 159 13.70 -22.36 31.31
CA PRO A 159 13.34 -23.59 32.01
C PRO A 159 13.33 -23.40 33.54
N GLN A 160 12.27 -23.86 34.22
CA GLN A 160 12.19 -23.89 35.68
C GLN A 160 11.36 -25.08 36.16
N GLY A 161 11.93 -25.96 36.98
CA GLY A 161 11.18 -26.94 37.79
C GLY A 161 10.31 -27.95 37.02
N GLY A 162 10.60 -28.21 35.74
CA GLY A 162 9.78 -29.05 34.86
C GLY A 162 8.77 -28.29 33.99
N GLY A 163 8.73 -26.97 34.07
CA GLY A 163 8.00 -26.08 33.16
C GLY A 163 8.89 -24.95 32.64
N ARG A 164 8.25 -23.87 32.15
CA ARG A 164 8.90 -22.62 31.73
C ARG A 164 8.44 -21.47 32.63
N GLN A 165 9.38 -20.63 33.07
CA GLN A 165 9.12 -19.38 33.80
C GLN A 165 9.23 -18.21 32.83
N ASP A 166 8.24 -17.31 32.85
CA ASP A 166 8.30 -16.06 32.09
C ASP A 166 9.26 -15.05 32.74
N LEU A 167 10.09 -14.41 31.92
CA LEU A 167 11.11 -13.44 32.36
C LEU A 167 10.50 -12.12 32.83
N GLN A 168 9.34 -11.68 32.29
CA GLN A 168 8.75 -10.38 32.63
C GLN A 168 8.50 -10.26 34.14
N ASN A 169 7.97 -11.32 34.75
CA ASN A 169 7.53 -11.32 36.14
C ASN A 169 8.65 -11.63 37.15
N MET A 170 9.91 -11.74 36.71
CA MET A 170 11.04 -12.04 37.60
C MET A 170 11.50 -10.83 38.39
N THR A 171 11.49 -10.93 39.72
CA THR A 171 12.02 -9.89 40.64
C THR A 171 13.30 -10.32 41.35
N SER A 172 13.76 -11.56 41.19
CA SER A 172 14.96 -12.10 41.84
C SER A 172 15.50 -13.31 41.10
N GLY A 173 16.75 -13.69 41.41
CA GLY A 173 17.40 -14.86 40.80
C GLY A 173 17.70 -14.70 39.30
N VAL A 174 17.93 -13.47 38.85
CA VAL A 174 18.36 -13.13 37.48
C VAL A 174 19.87 -13.38 37.33
N ASP A 175 20.25 -14.02 36.23
CA ASP A 175 21.62 -14.31 35.81
C ASP A 175 21.77 -14.03 34.31
N ASP A 176 22.99 -14.00 33.77
CA ASP A 176 23.21 -13.65 32.36
C ASP A 176 22.86 -14.80 31.38
N SER A 177 22.83 -16.05 31.85
CA SER A 177 22.56 -17.21 31.00
C SER A 177 21.11 -17.26 30.53
N MET A 178 20.15 -16.89 31.40
CA MET A 178 18.74 -16.76 31.00
C MET A 178 18.47 -15.59 30.06
N LEU A 179 19.34 -14.58 30.03
CA LEU A 179 19.21 -13.41 29.16
C LEU A 179 19.83 -13.64 27.78
N THR A 180 20.76 -14.59 27.64
CA THR A 180 21.56 -14.80 26.43
C THR A 180 20.69 -15.06 25.19
N LEU A 181 19.63 -15.87 25.30
CA LEU A 181 18.72 -16.15 24.19
C LEU A 181 17.90 -14.91 23.78
N LEU A 182 17.43 -14.11 24.75
CA LEU A 182 16.67 -12.89 24.48
C LEU A 182 17.56 -11.80 23.84
N GLN A 183 18.77 -11.60 24.35
CA GLN A 183 19.74 -10.68 23.79
C GLN A 183 20.10 -11.05 22.33
N ALA A 184 20.34 -12.35 22.06
CA ALA A 184 20.63 -12.86 20.72
C ALA A 184 19.48 -12.61 19.74
N ASN A 185 18.24 -12.82 20.21
CA ASN A 185 17.03 -12.59 19.43
C ASN A 185 16.86 -11.11 19.04
N MET A 186 16.95 -10.22 20.03
CA MET A 186 16.88 -8.76 19.83
C MET A 186 18.00 -8.27 18.91
N ALA A 187 19.25 -8.70 19.12
CA ALA A 187 20.39 -8.29 18.31
C ALA A 187 20.25 -8.64 16.82
N VAL A 188 19.59 -9.77 16.52
CA VAL A 188 19.28 -10.18 15.14
C VAL A 188 18.15 -9.33 14.55
N ASN A 189 17.13 -8.94 15.32
CA ASN A 189 16.14 -7.96 14.85
C ASN A 189 16.78 -6.60 14.57
N ASP A 190 17.57 -6.09 15.50
CA ASP A 190 18.28 -4.82 15.40
C ASP A 190 19.12 -4.75 14.14
N TYR A 191 19.88 -5.81 13.86
CA TYR A 191 20.65 -5.94 12.63
C TYR A 191 19.75 -5.90 11.38
N MET A 192 18.66 -6.69 11.34
CA MET A 192 17.75 -6.74 10.18
C MET A 192 17.06 -5.39 9.97
N GLU A 193 16.72 -4.70 11.05
CA GLU A 193 16.14 -3.37 11.00
C GLU A 193 17.13 -2.32 10.51
N ILE A 194 18.32 -2.21 11.11
CA ILE A 194 19.35 -1.22 10.74
C ILE A 194 19.74 -1.36 9.27
N THR A 195 19.84 -2.59 8.77
CA THR A 195 20.18 -2.87 7.36
C THR A 195 18.97 -2.84 6.42
N GLY A 196 17.74 -2.83 6.96
CA GLY A 196 16.51 -3.05 6.20
C GLY A 196 16.38 -4.45 5.58
N ASN A 197 17.34 -5.35 5.80
CA ASN A 197 17.42 -6.64 5.12
C ASN A 197 16.74 -7.77 5.92
N PHE A 198 15.41 -7.82 5.83
CA PHE A 198 14.60 -8.88 6.42
C PHE A 198 14.71 -10.24 5.72
N GLN A 199 15.50 -10.36 4.65
CA GLN A 199 15.78 -11.61 3.93
C GLN A 199 17.25 -12.07 4.10
N VAL A 200 17.95 -11.51 5.10
CA VAL A 200 19.36 -11.84 5.38
C VAL A 200 19.55 -13.33 5.72
N THR A 201 20.70 -13.86 5.31
CA THR A 201 21.18 -15.23 5.56
C THR A 201 22.46 -15.24 6.39
N GLY A 202 22.84 -16.38 6.97
CA GLY A 202 24.12 -16.53 7.69
C GLY A 202 25.35 -16.18 6.86
N ASN A 203 25.34 -16.48 5.55
CA ASN A 203 26.40 -16.09 4.61
C ASN A 203 26.58 -14.58 4.51
N ASP A 204 25.51 -13.80 4.74
CA ASP A 204 25.57 -12.34 4.76
C ASP A 204 26.18 -11.84 6.07
N LEU A 205 25.72 -12.40 7.20
CA LEU A 205 26.19 -12.04 8.55
C LEU A 205 27.68 -12.35 8.75
N GLN A 206 28.20 -13.43 8.13
CA GLN A 206 29.63 -13.77 8.15
C GLN A 206 30.51 -12.78 7.35
N ARG A 207 29.95 -11.88 6.53
CA ARG A 207 30.73 -10.83 5.85
C ARG A 207 31.20 -9.79 6.87
N THR A 208 32.48 -9.45 6.89
CA THR A 208 33.12 -8.62 7.94
C THR A 208 32.40 -7.31 8.28
N SER A 209 31.83 -6.62 7.28
CA SER A 209 31.06 -5.38 7.51
C SER A 209 29.71 -5.63 8.18
N GLN A 210 29.06 -6.76 7.90
CA GLN A 210 27.77 -7.15 8.50
C GLN A 210 27.98 -7.70 9.91
N ALA A 211 29.00 -8.55 10.11
CA ALA A 211 29.47 -8.98 11.42
C ALA A 211 29.81 -7.78 12.33
N THR A 212 30.41 -6.71 11.78
CA THR A 212 30.69 -5.49 12.54
C THR A 212 29.41 -4.82 13.06
N ILE A 213 28.33 -4.74 12.25
CA ILE A 213 27.03 -4.20 12.69
C ILE A 213 26.42 -5.09 13.78
N LEU A 214 26.34 -6.41 13.53
CA LEU A 214 25.77 -7.37 14.49
C LEU A 214 26.52 -7.35 15.82
N ASN A 215 27.86 -7.35 15.80
CA ASN A 215 28.68 -7.33 17.00
C ASN A 215 28.49 -6.01 17.78
N SER A 216 28.33 -4.87 17.10
CA SER A 216 28.05 -3.59 17.74
C SER A 216 26.68 -3.58 18.46
N VAL A 217 25.60 -4.05 17.83
CA VAL A 217 24.29 -4.13 18.52
C VAL A 217 24.27 -5.20 19.62
N SER A 218 24.99 -6.32 19.43
CA SER A 218 25.16 -7.36 20.44
C SER A 218 25.91 -6.85 21.68
N ASN A 219 26.93 -6.01 21.50
CA ASN A 219 27.62 -5.31 22.59
C ASN A 219 26.70 -4.25 23.25
N ALA A 220 25.93 -3.52 22.45
CA ALA A 220 24.97 -2.53 22.93
C ALA A 220 23.87 -3.14 23.81
N LEU A 221 23.36 -4.33 23.46
CA LEU A 221 22.39 -5.06 24.26
C LEU A 221 23.02 -5.65 25.52
N ARG A 222 24.10 -6.43 25.40
CA ARG A 222 24.76 -7.09 26.56
C ARG A 222 25.25 -6.10 27.62
N SER A 223 25.64 -4.88 27.23
CA SER A 223 26.06 -3.83 28.17
C SER A 223 24.92 -3.14 28.93
N ARG A 224 23.66 -3.27 28.45
CA ARG A 224 22.46 -2.65 29.04
C ARG A 224 21.51 -3.67 29.67
N LEU A 225 21.27 -4.83 29.05
CA LEU A 225 20.45 -5.94 29.58
C LEU A 225 21.33 -7.08 30.11
N ASN A 226 21.76 -6.99 31.36
CA ASN A 226 22.52 -8.04 32.06
C ASN A 226 22.17 -8.05 33.56
N ALA A 227 22.51 -9.13 34.26
CA ALA A 227 22.17 -9.34 35.67
C ALA A 227 22.87 -8.33 36.59
N ALA A 228 24.08 -7.89 36.27
CA ALA A 228 24.78 -6.87 37.07
C ALA A 228 24.06 -5.51 36.98
N GLU A 229 23.62 -5.11 35.79
CA GLU A 229 22.88 -3.87 35.56
C GLU A 229 21.47 -3.93 36.15
N TYR A 230 20.77 -5.06 36.03
CA TYR A 230 19.49 -5.29 36.70
C TYR A 230 19.60 -5.09 38.22
N ASN A 231 20.58 -5.76 38.85
CA ASN A 231 20.80 -5.63 40.29
C ASN A 231 21.26 -4.22 40.68
N ARG A 232 22.06 -3.52 39.86
CA ARG A 232 22.42 -2.11 40.07
C ARG A 232 21.18 -1.22 40.07
N ILE A 233 20.39 -1.23 39.00
CA ILE A 233 19.18 -0.40 38.87
C ILE A 233 18.19 -0.71 40.00
N LYS A 234 17.99 -2.00 40.30
CA LYS A 234 17.13 -2.44 41.41
C LYS A 234 17.59 -1.88 42.77
N ASN A 235 18.89 -1.91 43.06
CA ASN A 235 19.43 -1.38 44.31
C ASN A 235 19.36 0.14 44.40
N GLU A 236 19.53 0.83 43.26
CA GLU A 236 19.43 2.29 43.12
C GLU A 236 17.99 2.75 43.34
N LEU A 237 17.02 2.12 42.67
CA LEU A 237 15.59 2.39 42.80
C LEU A 237 15.00 1.93 44.15
N ALA A 238 15.62 0.97 44.84
CA ALA A 238 15.24 0.62 46.21
C ALA A 238 15.57 1.72 47.25
N GLN A 239 16.27 2.80 46.87
CA GLN A 239 16.45 3.99 47.70
C GLN A 239 15.44 5.12 47.37
N ASP A 240 14.60 4.95 46.35
CA ASP A 240 13.64 5.99 45.93
C ASP A 240 12.37 5.96 46.80
N PRO A 241 12.10 6.99 47.61
CA PRO A 241 10.94 7.01 48.51
C PRO A 241 9.60 7.20 47.78
N GLN A 242 9.60 7.40 46.46
CA GLN A 242 8.40 7.51 45.63
C GLN A 242 8.03 6.20 44.93
N LEU A 243 8.83 5.14 45.07
CA LEU A 243 8.64 3.89 44.32
C LEU A 243 8.03 2.79 45.20
N THR A 244 6.97 2.15 44.70
CA THR A 244 6.20 1.13 45.42
C THR A 244 6.40 -0.26 44.81
N GLY A 245 7.18 -1.11 45.45
CA GLY A 245 7.47 -2.47 44.97
C GLY A 245 8.96 -2.69 44.73
N GLN A 246 9.28 -3.64 43.84
CA GLN A 246 10.64 -3.84 43.34
C GLN A 246 10.59 -4.02 41.82
N PRO A 247 11.42 -3.30 41.03
CA PRO A 247 11.50 -3.45 39.59
C PRO A 247 11.57 -4.90 39.13
N THR A 248 10.69 -5.25 38.20
CA THR A 248 10.70 -6.54 37.52
C THR A 248 11.78 -6.54 36.44
N LEU A 249 12.18 -7.73 36.00
CA LEU A 249 13.02 -7.90 34.82
C LEU A 249 12.25 -7.48 33.53
N GLY A 250 10.92 -7.58 33.51
CA GLY A 250 10.08 -7.03 32.44
C GLY A 250 10.25 -5.52 32.25
N ASP A 251 10.21 -4.76 33.36
CA ASP A 251 10.38 -3.30 33.36
C ASP A 251 11.73 -2.91 32.73
N MET A 252 12.78 -3.70 33.03
CA MET A 252 14.11 -3.53 32.46
C MET A 252 14.20 -3.95 30.99
N ILE A 253 13.58 -5.07 30.61
CA ILE A 253 13.51 -5.54 29.22
C ILE A 253 12.84 -4.47 28.34
N MET A 254 11.75 -3.87 28.81
CA MET A 254 11.01 -2.81 28.09
C MET A 254 11.82 -1.51 28.01
N ALA A 255 12.48 -1.09 29.10
CA ALA A 255 13.35 0.09 29.10
C ALA A 255 14.57 -0.07 28.16
N VAL A 256 15.19 -1.26 28.12
CA VAL A 256 16.29 -1.54 27.18
C VAL A 256 15.76 -1.60 25.74
N LEU A 257 14.57 -2.14 25.50
CA LEU A 257 13.94 -2.16 24.17
C LEU A 257 13.74 -0.74 23.61
N GLN A 258 13.19 0.19 24.39
CA GLN A 258 13.01 1.59 23.97
C GLN A 258 14.36 2.29 23.68
N GLN A 259 15.37 2.03 24.51
CA GLN A 259 16.76 2.43 24.26
C GLN A 259 17.39 1.77 23.03
N GLN A 260 16.92 0.59 22.64
CA GLN A 260 17.39 -0.13 21.48
C GLN A 260 16.73 0.37 20.19
N GLN A 261 15.42 0.63 20.20
CA GLN A 261 14.71 1.31 19.11
C GLN A 261 15.31 2.70 18.81
N THR A 262 15.72 3.41 19.85
CA THR A 262 16.43 4.70 19.72
C THR A 262 17.79 4.54 19.02
N LEU A 263 18.58 3.53 19.42
CA LEU A 263 19.86 3.21 18.80
C LEU A 263 19.71 2.75 17.34
N VAL A 264 18.68 1.95 17.03
CA VAL A 264 18.34 1.52 15.66
C VAL A 264 18.01 2.74 14.79
N ALA A 265 17.22 3.70 15.31
CA ALA A 265 16.87 4.91 14.59
C ALA A 265 18.08 5.80 14.29
N SER A 266 18.92 6.11 15.30
CA SER A 266 20.12 6.92 15.08
C SER A 266 21.11 6.25 14.13
N THR A 267 21.32 4.94 14.26
CA THR A 267 22.22 4.17 13.38
C THR A 267 21.74 4.19 11.92
N LYS A 268 20.43 4.08 11.68
CA LYS A 268 19.83 4.21 10.33
C LYS A 268 20.11 5.61 9.74
N GLU A 269 19.91 6.66 10.54
CA GLU A 269 20.16 8.05 10.12
C GLU A 269 21.66 8.28 9.80
N ASP A 270 22.56 7.91 10.71
CA ASP A 270 24.02 7.99 10.53
C ASP A 270 24.51 7.25 9.28
N MET A 271 24.02 6.02 9.06
CA MET A 271 24.35 5.25 7.86
C MET A 271 23.83 5.90 6.58
N SER A 272 22.65 6.54 6.61
CA SER A 272 22.10 7.25 5.44
C SER A 272 22.89 8.52 5.10
N VAL A 273 23.39 9.24 6.11
CA VAL A 273 24.17 10.48 5.94
C VAL A 273 25.62 10.19 5.52
N ARG A 274 26.21 9.12 6.05
CA ARG A 274 27.65 8.83 5.90
C ARG A 274 27.98 7.77 4.86
N GLY A 275 26.99 6.97 4.44
CA GLY A 275 27.17 5.83 3.54
C GLY A 275 27.92 4.64 4.14
N THR A 276 28.33 4.72 5.40
CA THR A 276 29.10 3.70 6.12
C THR A 276 28.66 3.61 7.58
N PHE A 277 28.70 2.40 8.14
CA PHE A 277 28.48 2.15 9.56
C PHE A 277 29.68 2.63 10.40
N ASP A 278 29.42 3.23 11.57
CA ASP A 278 30.44 3.67 12.53
C ASP A 278 30.15 3.12 13.94
N PRO A 279 30.92 2.11 14.40
CA PRO A 279 30.82 1.58 15.77
C PRO A 279 30.99 2.63 16.88
N GLY A 280 31.69 3.75 16.61
CA GLY A 280 31.93 4.81 17.57
C GLY A 280 30.66 5.55 17.99
N LEU A 281 29.76 5.82 17.03
CA LEU A 281 28.49 6.49 17.34
C LEU A 281 27.53 5.55 18.09
N VAL A 282 27.49 4.26 17.73
CA VAL A 282 26.77 3.24 18.51
C VAL A 282 27.23 3.22 19.97
N ASN A 283 28.54 3.23 20.22
CA ASN A 283 29.09 3.25 21.58
C ASN A 283 28.74 4.54 22.35
N GLN A 284 28.66 5.68 21.66
CA GLN A 284 28.22 6.95 22.25
C GLN A 284 26.73 6.89 22.65
N THR A 285 25.84 6.51 21.73
CA THR A 285 24.40 6.35 22.01
C THR A 285 24.13 5.35 23.14
N VAL A 286 24.89 4.26 23.22
CA VAL A 286 24.82 3.29 24.34
C VAL A 286 25.23 3.92 25.68
N THR A 287 26.25 4.78 25.67
CA THR A 287 26.73 5.47 26.87
C THR A 287 25.69 6.46 27.38
N ASP A 288 25.14 7.29 26.50
CA ASP A 288 24.12 8.29 26.84
C ASP A 288 22.81 7.62 27.30
N GLY A 289 22.39 6.57 26.59
CA GLY A 289 21.22 5.76 26.94
C GLY A 289 21.35 5.03 28.28
N LYS A 290 22.55 4.56 28.63
CA LYS A 290 22.81 3.91 29.92
C LYS A 290 22.72 4.85 31.12
N ALA A 291 22.91 6.15 30.92
CA ALA A 291 22.64 7.16 31.96
C ALA A 291 21.14 7.33 32.24
N GLN A 292 20.28 7.12 31.23
CA GLN A 292 18.82 7.27 31.33
C GLN A 292 18.11 6.01 31.86
N LEU A 293 18.75 4.84 31.74
CA LEU A 293 18.12 3.54 31.96
C LEU A 293 17.48 3.36 33.36
N VAL A 294 18.02 3.99 34.41
CA VAL A 294 17.40 3.98 35.76
C VAL A 294 16.05 4.70 35.77
N ALA A 295 15.95 5.85 35.11
CA ALA A 295 14.71 6.62 35.04
C ALA A 295 13.66 5.89 34.19
N MET A 296 14.08 5.26 33.09
CA MET A 296 13.19 4.47 32.22
C MET A 296 12.69 3.21 32.92
N VAL A 297 13.52 2.51 33.70
CA VAL A 297 13.06 1.39 34.53
C VAL A 297 12.14 1.87 35.65
N LYS A 298 12.35 3.07 36.22
CA LYS A 298 11.39 3.67 37.15
C LYS A 298 10.03 3.93 36.47
N GLU A 299 10.04 4.50 35.27
CA GLU A 299 8.83 4.76 34.46
C GLU A 299 8.08 3.47 34.14
N GLN A 300 8.75 2.47 33.55
CA GLN A 300 8.16 1.15 33.27
C GLN A 300 7.67 0.47 34.55
N HIS A 301 8.40 0.56 35.67
CA HIS A 301 7.94 0.01 36.95
C HIS A 301 6.73 0.74 37.51
N GLN A 302 6.64 2.07 37.33
CA GLN A 302 5.47 2.85 37.78
C GLN A 302 4.24 2.51 36.93
N LEU A 303 4.39 2.28 35.62
CA LEU A 303 3.32 1.70 34.79
C LEU A 303 2.91 0.30 35.28
N GLY A 304 3.84 -0.50 35.82
CA GLY A 304 3.59 -1.86 36.31
C GLY A 304 3.12 -2.01 37.77
N THR A 305 3.37 -1.04 38.67
CA THR A 305 3.01 -1.13 40.11
C THR A 305 2.10 -0.03 40.64
N GLN A 306 1.70 0.92 39.81
CA GLN A 306 0.49 1.69 40.12
C GLN A 306 -0.74 0.76 40.01
N PRO A 307 -1.61 0.64 41.02
CA PRO A 307 -3.01 0.33 40.72
C PRO A 307 -3.48 1.45 39.77
N PRO A 308 -4.00 1.11 38.58
CA PRO A 308 -3.76 1.84 37.34
C PRO A 308 -3.93 3.34 37.48
N ALA A 309 -2.79 4.03 37.54
CA ALA A 309 -2.68 5.47 37.73
C ALA A 309 -1.44 5.98 36.97
N GLY A 310 -1.50 6.96 36.07
CA GLY A 310 -2.14 8.25 36.25
C GLY A 310 -3.63 8.25 36.58
N SER A 311 -4.04 9.16 37.48
CA SER A 311 -5.45 9.57 37.52
C SER A 311 -5.90 9.87 36.09
N GLY A 312 -7.16 9.63 35.72
CA GLY A 312 -7.59 9.90 34.35
C GLY A 312 -7.28 11.32 33.87
N VAL A 313 -7.15 12.30 34.79
CA VAL A 313 -6.74 13.68 34.51
C VAL A 313 -5.31 13.75 33.98
N THR A 314 -4.42 12.95 34.58
CA THR A 314 -3.02 12.77 34.19
C THR A 314 -2.95 12.06 32.83
N LEU A 315 -3.56 10.86 32.72
CA LEU A 315 -3.59 10.10 31.46
C LEU A 315 -4.17 10.93 30.30
N TYR A 316 -5.26 11.65 30.54
CA TYR A 316 -5.84 12.54 29.53
C TYR A 316 -4.92 13.73 29.21
N ALA A 317 -4.20 14.30 30.18
CA ALA A 317 -3.26 15.39 29.94
C ALA A 317 -2.09 14.95 29.06
N ASP A 318 -1.51 13.79 29.35
CA ASP A 318 -0.31 13.28 28.69
C ASP A 318 -0.63 12.70 27.29
N TYR A 319 -1.74 11.96 27.17
CA TYR A 319 -2.07 11.21 25.95
C TYR A 319 -3.11 11.87 25.03
N CYS A 320 -3.99 12.74 25.55
CA CYS A 320 -5.14 13.26 24.79
C CYS A 320 -5.16 14.79 24.64
N ALA A 321 -4.70 15.55 25.63
CA ALA A 321 -4.91 16.99 25.69
C ALA A 321 -4.21 17.77 24.57
N MET A 322 -3.11 17.23 24.02
CA MET A 322 -2.39 17.80 22.86
C MET A 322 -3.31 17.96 21.63
N CYS A 323 -4.21 17.00 21.40
CA CYS A 323 -5.09 16.98 20.22
C CYS A 323 -6.57 17.27 20.56
N HIS A 324 -6.96 17.23 21.83
CA HIS A 324 -8.36 17.39 22.26
C HIS A 324 -8.60 18.55 23.22
N ASN A 325 -7.57 19.37 23.49
CA ASN A 325 -7.48 20.41 24.54
C ASN A 325 -7.43 19.84 25.96
N ALA A 326 -6.94 20.62 26.92
CA ALA A 326 -6.89 20.27 28.34
C ALA A 326 -8.24 19.80 28.90
N LEU A 327 -8.26 18.93 29.92
CA LEU A 327 -9.48 18.22 30.37
C LEU A 327 -10.67 19.16 30.65
N SER A 328 -10.40 20.31 31.28
CA SER A 328 -11.40 21.34 31.58
C SER A 328 -12.10 21.89 30.32
N SER A 329 -11.39 22.01 29.21
CA SER A 329 -11.87 22.47 27.89
C SER A 329 -11.92 21.37 26.82
N SER A 330 -11.92 20.09 27.25
CA SER A 330 -11.86 18.94 26.34
C SER A 330 -12.98 18.94 25.29
N SER A 331 -12.59 18.75 24.04
CA SER A 331 -13.49 18.56 22.89
C SER A 331 -14.12 17.16 22.80
N LYS A 332 -13.81 16.26 23.75
CA LYS A 332 -14.19 14.83 23.75
C LYS A 332 -14.74 14.32 25.10
N LYS A 333 -15.36 15.19 25.90
CA LYS A 333 -16.05 14.80 27.15
C LYS A 333 -17.16 13.76 26.90
N ASN A 334 -17.55 13.04 27.96
CA ASN A 334 -18.63 12.05 27.97
C ASN A 334 -18.50 10.93 26.93
N ARG A 335 -17.26 10.51 26.62
CA ARG A 335 -17.00 9.33 25.75
C ARG A 335 -16.73 8.11 26.62
N THR A 336 -17.40 7.01 26.32
CA THR A 336 -17.27 5.74 27.05
C THR A 336 -15.99 4.99 26.70
N SER A 337 -15.54 4.09 27.57
CA SER A 337 -14.33 3.27 27.37
C SER A 337 -14.41 2.45 26.10
N ALA A 338 -15.57 1.86 25.78
CA ALA A 338 -15.81 1.16 24.52
C ALA A 338 -15.68 2.07 23.28
N GLN A 339 -16.09 3.35 23.37
CA GLN A 339 -15.95 4.31 22.27
C GLN A 339 -14.51 4.81 22.11
N ILE A 340 -13.78 5.02 23.21
CA ILE A 340 -12.37 5.39 23.19
C ILE A 340 -11.54 4.21 22.64
N GLN A 341 -11.76 3.00 23.14
CA GLN A 341 -11.16 1.77 22.62
C GLN A 341 -11.44 1.59 21.12
N ALA A 342 -12.69 1.78 20.68
CA ALA A 342 -13.03 1.69 19.25
C ALA A 342 -12.35 2.78 18.41
N ALA A 343 -12.19 4.01 18.93
CA ALA A 343 -11.46 5.07 18.23
C ALA A 343 -9.97 4.75 18.09
N ILE A 344 -9.35 4.19 19.13
CA ILE A 344 -7.96 3.75 19.13
C ILE A 344 -7.77 2.57 18.15
N THR A 345 -8.57 1.50 18.28
CA THR A 345 -8.50 0.29 17.44
C THR A 345 -8.76 0.56 15.96
N ASN A 346 -9.58 1.57 15.62
CA ASN A 346 -9.83 1.99 14.23
C ASN A 346 -8.98 3.21 13.80
N ASN A 347 -7.97 3.62 14.60
CA ASN A 347 -7.08 4.76 14.35
C ASN A 347 -7.81 6.07 13.97
N ILE A 348 -8.98 6.32 14.57
CA ILE A 348 -9.84 7.46 14.22
C ILE A 348 -9.13 8.75 14.64
N GLY A 349 -8.95 9.67 13.69
CA GLY A 349 -8.25 10.93 13.94
C GLY A 349 -6.77 10.79 14.32
N GLY A 350 -6.15 9.64 14.05
CA GLY A 350 -4.76 9.35 14.42
C GLY A 350 -4.58 8.74 15.82
N MET A 351 -5.66 8.41 16.55
CA MET A 351 -5.59 7.87 17.91
C MET A 351 -4.94 6.48 18.04
N GLY A 352 -4.50 5.85 16.94
CA GLY A 352 -3.93 4.51 16.92
C GLY A 352 -2.59 4.37 17.65
N TYR A 353 -1.89 5.45 17.99
CA TYR A 353 -0.69 5.38 18.86
C TYR A 353 -1.03 5.11 20.34
N LEU A 354 -2.30 5.22 20.73
CA LEU A 354 -2.79 5.00 22.09
C LEU A 354 -3.22 3.56 22.37
N SER A 355 -2.95 2.63 21.46
CA SER A 355 -3.20 1.18 21.64
C SER A 355 -2.29 0.52 22.69
N THR A 356 -1.43 1.31 23.34
CA THR A 356 -0.64 0.95 24.51
C THR A 356 -1.43 1.06 25.82
N LEU A 357 -2.51 1.85 25.85
CA LEU A 357 -3.33 2.05 27.04
C LEU A 357 -4.15 0.81 27.33
N THR A 358 -4.06 0.32 28.57
CA THR A 358 -4.87 -0.80 29.05
C THR A 358 -6.36 -0.42 29.12
N ALA A 359 -7.23 -1.43 29.12
CA ALA A 359 -8.67 -1.22 29.33
C ALA A 359 -8.98 -0.46 30.64
N SER A 360 -8.13 -0.64 31.67
CA SER A 360 -8.16 0.10 32.93
C SER A 360 -7.83 1.59 32.78
N GLU A 361 -6.80 1.94 32.02
CA GLU A 361 -6.42 3.34 31.77
C GLU A 361 -7.43 4.04 30.85
N ILE A 362 -7.94 3.33 29.84
CA ILE A 362 -9.05 3.79 29.00
C ILE A 362 -10.32 4.04 29.83
N GLN A 363 -10.58 3.21 30.85
CA GLN A 363 -11.65 3.46 31.83
C GLN A 363 -11.34 4.65 32.74
N ALA A 364 -10.11 4.82 33.24
CA ALA A 364 -9.74 5.97 34.06
C ALA A 364 -9.89 7.30 33.28
N ILE A 365 -9.47 7.34 32.01
CA ILE A 365 -9.70 8.47 31.09
C ILE A 365 -11.20 8.71 30.90
N THR A 366 -11.99 7.65 30.69
CA THR A 366 -13.46 7.71 30.59
C THR A 366 -14.07 8.37 31.81
N ASP A 367 -13.68 7.93 33.00
CA ASP A 367 -14.24 8.43 34.26
C ASP A 367 -14.02 9.94 34.39
N VAL A 368 -12.80 10.44 34.17
CA VAL A 368 -12.55 11.90 34.29
C VAL A 368 -13.15 12.75 33.18
N LEU A 369 -13.44 12.15 32.03
CA LEU A 369 -14.24 12.79 30.97
C LEU A 369 -15.71 12.94 31.35
N THR A 370 -16.14 12.37 32.49
CA THR A 370 -17.49 12.52 33.08
C THR A 370 -17.54 13.26 34.43
N THR A 371 -16.49 13.24 35.27
CA THR A 371 -16.58 13.70 36.68
C THR A 371 -16.68 15.23 36.92
N ASN A 372 -16.77 16.05 35.87
CA ASN A 372 -16.81 17.52 36.03
C ASN A 372 -18.22 18.09 36.25
N GLN A 373 -18.96 17.56 37.23
CA GLN A 373 -20.16 18.23 37.76
C GLN A 373 -20.40 17.90 39.25
N PRO A 374 -20.55 18.91 40.14
CA PRO A 374 -21.06 18.70 41.51
C PRO A 374 -22.55 18.31 41.47
N PRO A 375 -23.06 17.55 42.45
CA PRO A 375 -24.33 16.83 42.32
C PRO A 375 -25.54 17.75 42.07
N PRO A 376 -26.19 17.66 40.88
CA PRO A 376 -27.43 18.36 40.63
C PRO A 376 -28.60 17.61 41.29
N THR A 377 -29.48 18.38 41.94
CA THR A 377 -30.80 17.90 42.36
C THR A 377 -31.76 17.90 41.17
N THR A 378 -32.90 17.20 41.31
CA THR A 378 -33.98 17.03 40.33
C THR A 378 -33.61 16.23 39.05
N PRO A 379 -34.32 15.12 38.75
CA PRO A 379 -34.22 14.45 37.44
C PRO A 379 -34.64 15.38 36.29
N ALA A 380 -34.00 15.23 35.14
CA ALA A 380 -34.35 15.95 33.93
C ALA A 380 -35.65 15.38 33.32
N ASP A 381 -36.71 16.18 33.24
CA ASP A 381 -37.98 15.74 32.64
C ASP A 381 -37.89 15.73 31.10
N GLY A 382 -37.79 14.54 30.53
CA GLY A 382 -37.78 14.29 29.09
C GLY A 382 -38.99 14.85 28.34
N ALA A 383 -40.17 14.92 28.96
CA ALA A 383 -41.35 15.45 28.32
C ALA A 383 -41.27 16.98 28.17
N THR A 384 -40.90 17.69 29.23
CA THR A 384 -40.59 19.12 29.18
C THR A 384 -39.45 19.41 28.18
N LEU A 385 -38.36 18.64 28.22
CA LEU A 385 -37.23 18.80 27.31
C LEU A 385 -37.63 18.64 25.83
N TYR A 386 -38.38 17.58 25.49
CA TYR A 386 -38.87 17.40 24.12
C TYR A 386 -39.81 18.56 23.71
N SER A 387 -40.68 19.03 24.61
CA SER A 387 -41.61 20.13 24.31
C SER A 387 -40.89 21.43 23.97
N GLY A 388 -39.78 21.74 24.64
CA GLY A 388 -38.99 22.96 24.41
C GLY A 388 -38.04 22.87 23.21
N ASN A 389 -37.51 21.68 22.91
CA ASN A 389 -36.40 21.52 21.95
C ASN A 389 -36.78 20.83 20.63
N CYS A 390 -37.78 19.95 20.65
CA CYS A 390 -38.08 19.04 19.53
C CYS A 390 -39.47 19.29 18.93
N ALA A 391 -40.47 19.63 19.75
CA ALA A 391 -41.87 19.63 19.33
C ALA A 391 -42.21 20.67 18.24
N GLY A 392 -41.44 21.76 18.14
CA GLY A 392 -41.60 22.78 17.10
C GLY A 392 -41.33 22.28 15.67
N CYS A 393 -40.54 21.21 15.51
CA CYS A 393 -40.18 20.63 14.21
C CYS A 393 -40.69 19.19 14.03
N HIS A 394 -40.91 18.45 15.12
CA HIS A 394 -41.29 17.03 15.08
C HIS A 394 -42.72 16.74 15.53
N GLY A 395 -43.51 17.77 15.88
CA GLY A 395 -44.87 17.62 16.40
C GLY A 395 -44.92 17.45 17.92
N GLN A 396 -46.11 17.53 18.53
CA GLN A 396 -46.25 17.34 19.97
C GLN A 396 -45.88 15.91 20.39
N LEU A 397 -45.33 15.73 21.61
CA LEU A 397 -44.73 14.45 22.06
C LEU A 397 -45.65 13.22 21.84
N ALA A 398 -46.94 13.35 22.16
CA ALA A 398 -47.94 12.28 22.00
C ALA A 398 -48.28 11.93 20.54
N ALA A 399 -47.83 12.73 19.56
CA ALA A 399 -48.06 12.58 18.13
C ALA A 399 -46.78 12.92 17.32
N THR A 400 -45.60 12.62 17.89
CA THR A 400 -44.29 12.85 17.27
C THR A 400 -44.16 12.14 15.92
N GLY A 401 -43.60 12.83 14.92
CA GLY A 401 -43.20 12.23 13.64
C GLY A 401 -41.95 11.33 13.72
N LYS A 402 -41.38 11.16 14.93
CA LYS A 402 -40.22 10.31 15.23
C LYS A 402 -40.43 9.54 16.55
N PRO A 403 -41.39 8.59 16.64
CA PRO A 403 -41.57 7.75 17.81
C PRO A 403 -40.43 6.73 17.96
N GLY A 404 -40.21 6.22 19.17
CA GLY A 404 -39.31 5.09 19.47
C GLY A 404 -37.83 5.25 19.10
N ARG A 405 -37.32 6.47 18.83
CA ARG A 405 -35.90 6.70 18.53
C ARG A 405 -35.07 6.66 19.82
N THR A 406 -33.97 5.91 19.82
CA THR A 406 -33.13 5.74 21.02
C THR A 406 -32.23 6.94 21.27
N ALA A 407 -31.74 7.12 22.50
CA ALA A 407 -30.83 8.22 22.86
C ALA A 407 -29.58 8.28 21.96
N ALA A 408 -29.03 7.12 21.58
CA ALA A 408 -27.92 7.03 20.64
C ALA A 408 -28.28 7.52 19.23
N GLN A 409 -29.51 7.26 18.76
CA GLN A 409 -30.00 7.74 17.46
C GLN A 409 -30.29 9.25 17.49
N ILE A 410 -30.83 9.78 18.59
CA ILE A 410 -31.08 11.21 18.77
C ILE A 410 -29.76 11.97 18.88
N GLN A 411 -28.81 11.48 19.70
CA GLN A 411 -27.47 12.06 19.80
C GLN A 411 -26.74 12.01 18.45
N ALA A 412 -26.82 10.90 17.70
CA ALA A 412 -26.24 10.83 16.37
C ALA A 412 -26.86 11.83 15.38
N ALA A 413 -28.16 12.10 15.48
CA ALA A 413 -28.82 13.13 14.67
C ALA A 413 -28.34 14.55 15.02
N ILE A 414 -28.12 14.84 16.31
CA ILE A 414 -27.58 16.12 16.79
C ILE A 414 -26.10 16.27 16.40
N ASP A 415 -25.25 15.29 16.73
CA ASP A 415 -23.80 15.28 16.45
C ASP A 415 -23.51 15.44 14.94
N ASN A 416 -24.34 14.87 14.06
CA ASN A 416 -24.21 14.97 12.60
C ASN A 416 -25.09 16.07 11.96
N ASN A 417 -25.73 16.94 12.76
CA ASN A 417 -26.61 18.03 12.31
C ASN A 417 -27.74 17.59 11.34
N ILE A 418 -28.24 16.36 11.48
CA ILE A 418 -29.28 15.79 10.61
C ILE A 418 -30.56 16.62 10.76
N GLY A 419 -31.15 17.06 9.64
CA GLY A 419 -32.34 17.93 9.67
C GLY A 419 -32.11 19.29 10.35
N ASN A 420 -30.86 19.76 10.41
CA ASN A 420 -30.40 20.92 11.19
C ASN A 420 -30.53 20.76 12.73
N MET A 421 -30.61 19.55 13.28
CA MET A 421 -30.70 19.33 14.74
C MET A 421 -29.45 19.75 15.54
N GLY A 422 -28.35 20.14 14.88
CA GLY A 422 -27.08 20.48 15.54
C GLY A 422 -27.10 21.72 16.42
N TYR A 423 -28.13 22.57 16.36
CA TYR A 423 -28.32 23.64 17.36
C TYR A 423 -28.70 23.11 18.75
N LEU A 424 -29.11 21.83 18.84
CA LEU A 424 -29.38 21.12 20.10
C LEU A 424 -28.12 20.45 20.70
N ASN A 425 -26.93 20.75 20.18
CA ASN A 425 -25.67 20.22 20.72
C ASN A 425 -25.33 20.73 22.14
N THR A 426 -26.15 21.62 22.69
CA THR A 426 -26.13 22.08 24.08
C THR A 426 -26.85 21.13 25.04
N LEU A 427 -27.70 20.22 24.55
CA LEU A 427 -28.34 19.18 25.36
C LEU A 427 -27.30 18.16 25.83
N THR A 428 -27.29 17.87 27.13
CA THR A 428 -26.44 16.83 27.69
C THR A 428 -26.92 15.44 27.30
N THR A 429 -26.04 14.44 27.38
CA THR A 429 -26.38 13.03 27.14
C THR A 429 -27.49 12.51 28.07
N VAL A 430 -27.61 13.07 29.28
CA VAL A 430 -28.68 12.74 30.24
C VAL A 430 -30.02 13.34 29.79
N GLU A 431 -30.03 14.55 29.26
CA GLU A 431 -31.23 15.19 28.72
C GLU A 431 -31.68 14.51 27.41
N VAL A 432 -30.75 14.14 26.54
CA VAL A 432 -31.03 13.35 25.32
C VAL A 432 -31.54 11.94 25.66
N GLN A 433 -31.03 11.31 26.72
CA GLN A 433 -31.57 10.05 27.23
C GLN A 433 -32.99 10.22 27.78
N ALA A 434 -33.23 11.24 28.61
CA ALA A 434 -34.56 11.54 29.13
C ALA A 434 -35.57 11.83 28.00
N ILE A 435 -35.17 12.57 26.96
CA ILE A 435 -36.00 12.77 25.75
C ILE A 435 -36.34 11.44 25.09
N ALA A 436 -35.36 10.54 24.91
CA ALA A 436 -35.59 9.22 24.30
C ALA A 436 -36.56 8.36 25.11
N ASP A 437 -36.40 8.35 26.44
CA ASP A 437 -37.25 7.58 27.37
C ASP A 437 -38.68 8.16 27.46
N ALA A 438 -38.87 9.43 27.10
CA ALA A 438 -40.17 10.09 27.03
C ALA A 438 -40.90 9.91 25.69
N LEU A 439 -40.22 9.45 24.63
CA LEU A 439 -40.87 9.22 23.33
C LEU A 439 -41.90 8.08 23.42
N PRO A 440 -43.08 8.22 22.78
CA PRO A 440 -43.99 7.09 22.63
C PRO A 440 -43.29 5.97 21.85
N ALA A 441 -43.51 4.73 22.27
CA ALA A 441 -43.01 3.55 21.58
C ALA A 441 -43.49 3.55 20.11
N ALA A 442 -42.61 3.15 19.19
CA ALA A 442 -43.00 2.96 17.80
C ALA A 442 -44.11 1.90 17.73
N GLN A 443 -45.21 2.20 17.04
CA GLN A 443 -46.23 1.18 16.78
C GLN A 443 -45.58 0.03 15.98
N PRO A 444 -45.81 -1.24 16.35
CA PRO A 444 -45.46 -2.34 15.47
C PRO A 444 -46.20 -2.17 14.14
N PRO A 445 -45.53 -2.32 12.98
CA PRO A 445 -46.17 -2.08 11.69
C PRO A 445 -47.30 -3.08 11.44
N ASP A 446 -48.44 -2.57 10.93
CA ASP A 446 -49.52 -3.43 10.48
C ASP A 446 -49.04 -4.21 9.23
N PRO A 447 -48.99 -5.56 9.28
CA PRO A 447 -48.45 -6.37 8.20
C PRO A 447 -49.34 -6.40 6.94
N THR A 448 -50.49 -5.71 6.94
CA THR A 448 -51.38 -5.57 5.78
C THR A 448 -51.14 -4.31 4.95
N THR A 449 -50.38 -3.33 5.47
CA THR A 449 -49.97 -2.12 4.73
C THR A 449 -48.55 -2.24 4.18
N PRO A 450 -48.33 -2.10 2.86
CA PRO A 450 -46.98 -2.00 2.29
C PRO A 450 -46.21 -0.79 2.84
N PRO A 451 -44.87 -0.87 3.02
CA PRO A 451 -44.07 0.27 3.47
C PRO A 451 -44.16 1.45 2.49
N ASP A 452 -44.35 2.66 3.02
CA ASP A 452 -44.38 3.88 2.20
C ASP A 452 -42.95 4.29 1.82
N GLY A 453 -42.56 3.94 0.59
CA GLY A 453 -41.27 4.29 0.00
C GLY A 453 -41.02 5.80 -0.12
N VAL A 454 -42.06 6.62 -0.25
CA VAL A 454 -41.95 8.08 -0.28
C VAL A 454 -41.62 8.61 1.11
N ALA A 455 -42.29 8.09 2.15
CA ALA A 455 -41.97 8.44 3.53
C ALA A 455 -40.55 7.98 3.91
N LEU A 456 -40.18 6.73 3.59
CA LEU A 456 -38.87 6.15 3.86
C LEU A 456 -37.73 6.91 3.16
N TYR A 457 -37.86 7.21 1.87
CA TYR A 457 -36.86 8.02 1.16
C TYR A 457 -36.72 9.40 1.79
N ASN A 458 -37.84 10.07 2.13
CA ASN A 458 -37.80 11.39 2.74
C ASN A 458 -37.26 11.38 4.17
N SER A 459 -37.35 10.26 4.91
CA SER A 459 -36.86 10.16 6.28
C SER A 459 -35.40 9.75 6.39
N GLU A 460 -34.89 8.86 5.51
CA GLU A 460 -33.53 8.31 5.63
C GLU A 460 -32.62 8.58 4.39
N CYS A 461 -33.10 9.17 3.29
CA CYS A 461 -32.29 9.43 2.08
C CYS A 461 -32.24 10.90 1.63
N ALA A 462 -33.36 11.63 1.71
CA ALA A 462 -33.50 12.98 1.15
C ALA A 462 -32.53 14.02 1.74
N GLY A 463 -32.07 13.83 2.98
CA GLY A 463 -31.10 14.72 3.64
C GLY A 463 -29.73 14.77 2.97
N CYS A 464 -29.36 13.76 2.18
CA CYS A 464 -28.10 13.73 1.42
C CYS A 464 -28.32 13.63 -0.11
N HIS A 465 -29.45 13.10 -0.56
CA HIS A 465 -29.73 12.88 -1.98
C HIS A 465 -30.73 13.88 -2.60
N SER A 466 -31.07 14.95 -1.87
CA SER A 466 -32.14 15.92 -2.17
C SER A 466 -33.56 15.34 -2.07
N PRO A 467 -34.59 16.18 -1.86
CA PRO A 467 -35.99 15.73 -1.78
C PRO A 467 -36.41 14.92 -3.00
N LEU A 468 -37.28 13.92 -2.78
CA LEU A 468 -37.60 12.87 -3.77
C LEU A 468 -37.89 13.39 -5.19
N ALA A 469 -38.68 14.47 -5.30
CA ALA A 469 -39.07 15.07 -6.58
C ALA A 469 -37.90 15.61 -7.42
N ASN A 470 -36.77 15.96 -6.78
CA ASN A 470 -35.56 16.49 -7.40
C ASN A 470 -34.32 15.70 -6.97
N THR A 471 -34.45 14.38 -6.77
CA THR A 471 -33.35 13.53 -6.29
C THR A 471 -32.16 13.54 -7.27
N GLY A 472 -30.94 13.57 -6.73
CA GLY A 472 -29.71 13.40 -7.51
C GLY A 472 -29.44 11.96 -7.96
N LYS A 473 -30.34 11.00 -7.67
CA LYS A 473 -30.21 9.57 -7.99
C LYS A 473 -31.54 8.94 -8.45
N PRO A 474 -32.20 9.46 -9.50
CA PRO A 474 -33.47 8.91 -10.01
C PRO A 474 -33.29 7.50 -10.60
N GLY A 475 -34.38 6.73 -10.67
CA GLY A 475 -34.43 5.42 -11.33
C GLY A 475 -33.50 4.32 -10.79
N ARG A 476 -33.03 4.40 -9.53
CA ARG A 476 -32.18 3.36 -8.93
C ARG A 476 -33.02 2.16 -8.46
N THR A 477 -32.62 0.97 -8.88
CA THR A 477 -33.27 -0.29 -8.47
C THR A 477 -32.93 -0.69 -7.04
N ALA A 478 -33.80 -1.46 -6.38
CA ALA A 478 -33.59 -1.95 -5.02
C ALA A 478 -32.24 -2.68 -4.84
N ALA A 479 -31.82 -3.48 -5.84
CA ALA A 479 -30.53 -4.16 -5.84
C ALA A 479 -29.34 -3.19 -5.86
N GLN A 480 -29.45 -2.06 -6.58
CA GLN A 480 -28.40 -1.02 -6.60
C GLN A 480 -28.36 -0.23 -5.29
N ILE A 481 -29.52 0.05 -4.68
CA ILE A 481 -29.60 0.71 -3.36
C ILE A 481 -29.02 -0.20 -2.28
N GLN A 482 -29.43 -1.48 -2.23
CA GLN A 482 -28.88 -2.47 -1.30
C GLN A 482 -27.37 -2.66 -1.49
N ALA A 483 -26.88 -2.69 -2.75
CA ALA A 483 -25.45 -2.77 -3.01
C ALA A 483 -24.68 -1.52 -2.52
N ALA A 484 -25.26 -0.32 -2.64
CA ALA A 484 -24.66 0.90 -2.11
C ALA A 484 -24.58 0.88 -0.57
N ILE A 485 -25.65 0.45 0.10
CA ILE A 485 -25.69 0.28 1.56
C ILE A 485 -24.65 -0.76 2.01
N ASN A 486 -24.67 -1.97 1.42
CA ASN A 486 -23.80 -3.08 1.82
C ASN A 486 -22.31 -2.79 1.62
N ASN A 487 -21.94 -1.96 0.62
CA ASN A 487 -20.57 -1.54 0.36
C ASN A 487 -20.23 -0.17 0.98
N ASN A 488 -21.10 0.40 1.82
CA ASN A 488 -20.94 1.70 2.48
C ASN A 488 -20.64 2.87 1.51
N VAL A 489 -21.16 2.80 0.29
CA VAL A 489 -20.93 3.80 -0.77
C VAL A 489 -21.52 5.14 -0.32
N GLY A 490 -20.73 6.22 -0.37
CA GLY A 490 -21.17 7.54 0.11
C GLY A 490 -21.58 7.56 1.59
N SER A 491 -20.98 6.68 2.41
CA SER A 491 -21.32 6.48 3.82
C SER A 491 -22.73 5.93 4.09
N MET A 492 -23.41 5.33 3.11
CA MET A 492 -24.77 4.76 3.27
C MET A 492 -24.86 3.53 4.19
N GLY A 493 -23.76 3.03 4.75
CA GLY A 493 -23.73 1.78 5.52
C GLY A 493 -24.53 1.77 6.82
N TYR A 494 -24.87 2.94 7.38
CA TYR A 494 -25.77 3.04 8.55
C TYR A 494 -27.22 2.63 8.22
N LEU A 495 -27.59 2.61 6.93
CA LEU A 495 -28.88 2.16 6.43
C LEU A 495 -28.98 0.62 6.32
N ASN A 496 -27.99 -0.13 6.79
CA ASN A 496 -28.03 -1.61 6.85
C ASN A 496 -29.12 -2.17 7.79
N THR A 497 -29.83 -1.28 8.49
CA THR A 497 -31.00 -1.55 9.32
C THR A 497 -32.31 -1.60 8.53
N LEU A 498 -32.34 -1.09 7.29
CA LEU A 498 -33.51 -1.18 6.41
C LEU A 498 -33.69 -2.63 5.91
N THR A 499 -34.93 -3.12 5.92
CA THR A 499 -35.26 -4.43 5.34
C THR A 499 -35.28 -4.37 3.81
N THR A 500 -35.16 -5.53 3.17
CA THR A 500 -35.23 -5.65 1.70
C THR A 500 -36.57 -5.18 1.12
N VAL A 501 -37.66 -5.21 1.90
CA VAL A 501 -38.98 -4.71 1.50
C VAL A 501 -39.03 -3.18 1.54
N GLU A 502 -38.41 -2.55 2.55
CA GLU A 502 -38.30 -1.10 2.64
C GLU A 502 -37.36 -0.54 1.55
N VAL A 503 -36.24 -1.21 1.28
CA VAL A 503 -35.33 -0.87 0.18
C VAL A 503 -36.01 -1.03 -1.19
N GLN A 504 -36.91 -2.01 -1.35
CA GLN A 504 -37.73 -2.16 -2.54
C GLN A 504 -38.76 -1.01 -2.66
N ALA A 505 -39.48 -0.69 -1.60
CA ALA A 505 -40.43 0.42 -1.58
C ALA A 505 -39.76 1.76 -1.92
N ILE A 506 -38.56 2.03 -1.36
CA ILE A 506 -37.77 3.23 -1.70
C ILE A 506 -37.42 3.26 -3.19
N ALA A 507 -37.02 2.12 -3.79
CA ALA A 507 -36.71 2.04 -5.21
C ALA A 507 -37.94 2.30 -6.10
N ASP A 508 -39.10 1.75 -5.73
CA ASP A 508 -40.36 1.93 -6.45
C ASP A 508 -40.93 3.35 -6.32
N ALA A 509 -40.53 4.09 -5.27
CA ALA A 509 -40.89 5.49 -5.06
C ALA A 509 -39.98 6.50 -5.78
N LEU A 510 -38.80 6.10 -6.27
CA LEU A 510 -37.91 7.00 -7.00
C LEU A 510 -38.54 7.47 -8.31
N PRO A 511 -38.44 8.77 -8.67
CA PRO A 511 -38.85 9.21 -10.00
C PRO A 511 -38.05 8.46 -11.05
N ALA A 512 -38.72 8.07 -12.14
CA ALA A 512 -38.08 7.43 -13.28
C ALA A 512 -36.90 8.26 -13.77
N ALA A 513 -35.78 7.62 -14.09
CA ALA A 513 -34.65 8.29 -14.70
C ALA A 513 -35.14 8.97 -16.00
N GLN A 514 -34.95 10.29 -16.10
CA GLN A 514 -35.34 11.03 -17.28
C GLN A 514 -34.58 10.44 -18.48
N PRO A 515 -35.24 9.97 -19.55
CA PRO A 515 -34.53 9.43 -20.70
C PRO A 515 -33.63 10.54 -21.26
N PRO A 516 -32.33 10.27 -21.49
CA PRO A 516 -31.41 11.28 -21.97
C PRO A 516 -31.89 11.82 -23.32
N ASP A 517 -31.85 13.14 -23.50
CA ASP A 517 -32.19 13.78 -24.76
C ASP A 517 -31.22 13.25 -25.85
N PRO A 518 -31.71 12.53 -26.88
CA PRO A 518 -30.83 11.94 -27.90
C PRO A 518 -30.05 12.96 -28.72
N THR A 519 -30.35 14.26 -28.59
CA THR A 519 -29.67 15.36 -29.29
C THR A 519 -28.54 15.99 -28.48
N THR A 520 -28.40 15.66 -27.18
CA THR A 520 -27.36 16.23 -26.30
C THR A 520 -26.30 15.17 -25.98
N PRO A 521 -25.04 15.31 -26.45
CA PRO A 521 -23.96 14.38 -26.11
C PRO A 521 -23.68 14.34 -24.60
N PRO A 522 -23.28 13.18 -24.01
CA PRO A 522 -22.96 13.11 -22.59
C PRO A 522 -21.75 13.98 -22.24
N ASP A 523 -21.87 14.84 -21.22
CA ASP A 523 -20.75 15.66 -20.75
C ASP A 523 -19.79 14.83 -19.88
N GLY A 524 -18.70 14.37 -20.50
CA GLY A 524 -17.62 13.66 -19.83
C GLY A 524 -17.02 14.39 -18.63
N THR A 525 -17.02 15.73 -18.64
CA THR A 525 -16.45 16.55 -17.56
C THR A 525 -17.32 16.46 -16.31
N ALA A 526 -18.63 16.66 -16.45
CA ALA A 526 -19.59 16.48 -15.37
C ALA A 526 -19.65 15.02 -14.90
N LEU A 527 -19.59 14.06 -15.82
CA LEU A 527 -19.58 12.62 -15.51
C LEU A 527 -18.34 12.22 -14.70
N TYR A 528 -17.14 12.67 -15.09
CA TYR A 528 -15.91 12.42 -14.34
C TYR A 528 -15.96 13.10 -12.95
N ALA A 529 -16.42 14.35 -12.87
CA ALA A 529 -16.53 15.07 -11.61
C ALA A 529 -17.49 14.36 -10.63
N GLY A 530 -18.63 13.88 -11.11
CA GLY A 530 -19.65 13.23 -10.29
C GLY A 530 -19.40 11.75 -9.92
N ASN A 531 -18.52 11.05 -10.65
CA ASN A 531 -18.33 9.59 -10.49
C ASN A 531 -16.87 9.14 -10.26
N CYS A 532 -15.87 9.97 -10.57
CA CYS A 532 -14.46 9.56 -10.54
C CYS A 532 -13.59 10.46 -9.65
N ALA A 533 -13.85 11.78 -9.63
CA ALA A 533 -12.94 12.75 -9.02
C ALA A 533 -12.70 12.55 -7.52
N GLY A 534 -13.70 12.05 -6.78
CA GLY A 534 -13.60 11.80 -5.33
C GLY A 534 -12.58 10.73 -4.93
N CYS A 535 -12.19 9.83 -5.84
CA CYS A 535 -11.17 8.79 -5.59
C CYS A 535 -9.95 8.89 -6.51
N HIS A 536 -10.04 9.65 -7.60
CA HIS A 536 -8.96 9.76 -8.59
C HIS A 536 -8.37 11.17 -8.71
N GLY A 537 -8.87 12.17 -7.97
CA GLY A 537 -8.45 13.57 -8.08
C GLY A 537 -9.26 14.32 -9.15
N SER A 538 -9.23 15.65 -9.12
CA SER A 538 -9.92 16.49 -10.10
C SER A 538 -9.45 16.20 -11.53
N LEU A 539 -10.29 16.49 -12.54
CA LEU A 539 -10.02 16.09 -13.93
C LEU A 539 -8.63 16.55 -14.43
N ALA A 540 -8.23 17.79 -14.11
CA ALA A 540 -6.92 18.34 -14.48
C ALA A 540 -5.72 17.68 -13.76
N ASN A 541 -5.93 17.13 -12.56
CA ASN A 541 -4.90 16.55 -11.69
C ASN A 541 -5.20 15.06 -11.39
N THR A 542 -5.76 14.34 -12.36
CA THR A 542 -6.19 12.96 -12.14
C THR A 542 -5.00 12.01 -11.99
N THR A 543 -5.12 11.07 -11.06
CA THR A 543 -4.20 9.94 -10.88
C THR A 543 -4.40 8.84 -11.93
N LYS A 544 -5.36 8.99 -12.85
CA LYS A 544 -5.72 8.04 -13.91
C LYS A 544 -5.88 8.74 -15.29
N PRO A 545 -4.88 9.53 -15.75
CA PRO A 545 -4.95 10.23 -17.03
C PRO A 545 -4.89 9.24 -18.20
N GLY A 546 -5.37 9.65 -19.39
CA GLY A 546 -5.27 8.88 -20.63
C GLY A 546 -5.90 7.46 -20.63
N ARG A 547 -6.85 7.15 -19.73
CA ARG A 547 -7.50 5.84 -19.68
C ARG A 547 -8.58 5.73 -20.76
N THR A 548 -8.52 4.68 -21.58
CA THR A 548 -9.50 4.47 -22.64
C THR A 548 -10.83 3.96 -22.08
N ALA A 549 -11.94 4.19 -22.81
CA ALA A 549 -13.27 3.72 -22.42
C ALA A 549 -13.30 2.20 -22.11
N ALA A 550 -12.58 1.40 -22.91
CA ALA A 550 -12.45 -0.03 -22.69
C ALA A 550 -11.69 -0.37 -21.39
N GLN A 551 -10.65 0.40 -21.02
CA GLN A 551 -9.94 0.22 -19.75
C GLN A 551 -10.80 0.64 -18.55
N ILE A 552 -11.56 1.72 -18.66
CA ILE A 552 -12.49 2.18 -17.62
C ILE A 552 -13.61 1.14 -17.43
N GLN A 553 -14.23 0.69 -18.51
CA GLN A 553 -15.26 -0.37 -18.47
C GLN A 553 -14.69 -1.67 -17.89
N ALA A 554 -13.46 -2.07 -18.25
CA ALA A 554 -12.82 -3.25 -17.68
C ALA A 554 -12.53 -3.10 -16.17
N ALA A 555 -12.09 -1.92 -15.72
CA ALA A 555 -11.86 -1.65 -14.30
C ALA A 555 -13.17 -1.72 -13.49
N ILE A 556 -14.24 -1.14 -14.03
CA ILE A 556 -15.59 -1.20 -13.44
C ILE A 556 -16.09 -2.66 -13.40
N ASN A 557 -16.05 -3.38 -14.52
CA ASN A 557 -16.56 -4.75 -14.63
C ASN A 557 -15.80 -5.74 -13.71
N ASN A 558 -14.51 -5.52 -13.46
CA ASN A 558 -13.68 -6.32 -12.56
C ASN A 558 -13.60 -5.76 -11.12
N ASN A 559 -14.39 -4.74 -10.79
CA ASN A 559 -14.42 -4.07 -9.48
C ASN A 559 -13.04 -3.58 -8.99
N VAL A 560 -12.16 -3.19 -9.91
CA VAL A 560 -10.79 -2.74 -9.60
C VAL A 560 -10.85 -1.47 -8.78
N GLY A 561 -10.14 -1.43 -7.65
CA GLY A 561 -10.19 -0.28 -6.72
C GLY A 561 -11.61 0.01 -6.19
N SER A 562 -12.46 -1.01 -6.10
CA SER A 562 -13.89 -0.91 -5.74
C SER A 562 -14.76 -0.10 -6.72
N MET A 563 -14.35 0.05 -7.99
CA MET A 563 -15.11 0.80 -9.01
C MET A 563 -16.42 0.13 -9.49
N GLY A 564 -16.77 -1.07 -9.02
CA GLY A 564 -17.88 -1.87 -9.55
C GLY A 564 -19.27 -1.27 -9.36
N TYR A 565 -19.45 -0.34 -8.42
CA TYR A 565 -20.71 0.41 -8.26
C TYR A 565 -21.02 1.35 -9.45
N LEU A 566 -20.03 1.60 -10.32
CA LEU A 566 -20.17 2.39 -11.54
C LEU A 566 -20.67 1.60 -12.76
N ASN A 567 -21.03 0.31 -12.62
CA ASN A 567 -21.55 -0.49 -13.73
C ASN A 567 -22.90 0.02 -14.31
N THR A 568 -23.48 1.04 -13.68
CA THR A 568 -24.68 1.74 -14.14
C THR A 568 -24.41 2.81 -15.20
N LEU A 569 -23.14 3.14 -15.49
CA LEU A 569 -22.78 4.04 -16.59
C LEU A 569 -22.92 3.30 -17.93
N SER A 570 -23.57 3.94 -18.90
CA SER A 570 -23.63 3.43 -20.27
C SER A 570 -22.28 3.51 -20.98
N THR A 571 -22.10 2.73 -22.05
CA THR A 571 -20.88 2.78 -22.87
C THR A 571 -20.63 4.16 -23.49
N ALA A 572 -21.68 4.96 -23.72
CA ALA A 572 -21.55 6.34 -24.21
C ALA A 572 -21.05 7.30 -23.12
N GLU A 573 -21.50 7.14 -21.88
CA GLU A 573 -20.99 7.92 -20.73
C GLU A 573 -19.55 7.53 -20.38
N VAL A 574 -19.22 6.23 -20.41
CA VAL A 574 -17.85 5.74 -20.21
C VAL A 574 -16.90 6.21 -21.32
N GLN A 575 -17.39 6.31 -22.56
CA GLN A 575 -16.64 6.92 -23.67
C GLN A 575 -16.43 8.42 -23.44
N ALA A 576 -17.49 9.18 -23.12
CA ALA A 576 -17.37 10.61 -22.84
C ALA A 576 -16.41 10.92 -21.67
N ILE A 577 -16.41 10.11 -20.60
CA ILE A 577 -15.43 10.21 -19.51
C ILE A 577 -14.00 10.01 -20.04
N ALA A 578 -13.77 9.00 -20.89
CA ALA A 578 -12.45 8.73 -21.46
C ALA A 578 -11.96 9.88 -22.36
N ASP A 579 -12.87 10.47 -23.15
CA ASP A 579 -12.56 11.52 -24.13
C ASP A 579 -12.15 12.86 -23.47
N VAL A 580 -12.55 13.10 -22.21
CA VAL A 580 -12.17 14.32 -21.46
C VAL A 580 -10.97 14.14 -20.53
N LEU A 581 -10.48 12.92 -20.31
CA LEU A 581 -9.30 12.70 -19.47
C LEU A 581 -8.10 13.44 -20.08
N PRO A 582 -7.29 14.15 -19.28
CA PRO A 582 -6.07 14.75 -19.80
C PRO A 582 -5.18 13.65 -20.39
N PRO A 583 -4.36 13.97 -21.42
CA PRO A 583 -3.33 13.06 -21.92
C PRO A 583 -2.49 12.51 -20.77
N ALA A 584 -1.98 11.29 -20.91
CA ALA A 584 -1.14 10.67 -19.91
C ALA A 584 0.20 11.40 -19.78
N THR A 585 0.24 12.45 -18.95
CA THR A 585 1.48 13.03 -18.45
C THR A 585 2.12 12.00 -17.53
N THR A 586 3.11 11.28 -18.04
CA THR A 586 3.84 10.26 -17.29
C THR A 586 5.08 10.83 -16.61
N PRO A 587 5.05 11.04 -15.28
CA PRO A 587 5.91 10.19 -14.46
C PRO A 587 5.58 8.73 -14.80
N GLY A 588 6.60 7.91 -15.08
CA GLY A 588 6.40 6.47 -15.17
C GLY A 588 5.99 5.88 -13.80
N PRO A 589 5.75 4.56 -13.74
CA PRO A 589 5.92 3.85 -12.47
C PRO A 589 7.30 4.17 -11.88
N ASP A 590 7.41 4.20 -10.57
CA ASP A 590 8.71 4.35 -9.90
C ASP A 590 9.54 3.08 -10.15
N TYR A 591 10.47 3.19 -11.10
CA TYR A 591 11.48 2.19 -11.43
C TYR A 591 12.85 2.65 -10.93
N GLY A 592 12.92 3.19 -9.70
CA GLY A 592 14.08 3.88 -9.13
C GLY A 592 15.42 3.13 -9.10
N ASP A 593 15.46 1.82 -9.38
CA ASP A 593 16.71 1.11 -9.64
C ASP A 593 16.57 -0.03 -10.68
N CYS A 594 16.50 0.33 -11.97
CA CYS A 594 16.76 -0.63 -13.05
C CYS A 594 18.23 -1.11 -13.08
N THR A 595 19.16 -0.29 -12.57
CA THR A 595 20.60 -0.54 -12.56
C THR A 595 21.05 -1.68 -11.65
N ALA A 596 20.22 -2.08 -10.68
CA ALA A 596 20.34 -3.32 -9.92
C ALA A 596 20.40 -4.57 -10.81
N CYS A 597 19.89 -4.48 -12.05
CA CYS A 597 20.00 -5.54 -13.05
C CYS A 597 20.77 -5.07 -14.30
N HIS A 598 20.35 -3.97 -14.96
CA HIS A 598 20.83 -3.58 -16.29
C HIS A 598 21.09 -2.07 -16.41
N GLY A 599 22.04 -1.68 -17.26
CA GLY A 599 22.28 -0.28 -17.58
C GLY A 599 21.03 0.37 -18.17
N GLN A 600 20.87 1.67 -17.92
CA GLN A 600 19.73 2.45 -18.40
C GLN A 600 20.23 3.64 -19.24
N PRO A 601 20.07 3.62 -20.58
CA PRO A 601 19.52 2.53 -21.40
C PRO A 601 20.45 1.31 -21.47
N PRO A 602 19.95 0.11 -21.81
CA PRO A 602 20.76 -1.10 -21.94
C PRO A 602 21.92 -0.91 -22.93
N SER A 603 23.14 -1.21 -22.48
CA SER A 603 24.37 -0.88 -23.22
C SER A 603 25.44 -1.95 -23.10
N GLY A 604 25.85 -2.51 -24.24
CA GLY A 604 26.80 -3.63 -24.33
C GLY A 604 26.35 -4.67 -25.36
N ASN A 605 27.02 -5.82 -25.38
CA ASN A 605 26.67 -6.96 -26.24
C ASN A 605 26.36 -8.22 -25.39
N SER A 606 26.04 -8.05 -24.11
CA SER A 606 25.97 -9.12 -23.11
C SER A 606 24.61 -9.11 -22.44
N TYR A 607 23.75 -10.09 -22.77
CA TYR A 607 22.40 -10.18 -22.24
C TYR A 607 22.36 -10.01 -20.70
N PRO A 608 21.42 -9.21 -20.16
CA PRO A 608 20.38 -8.43 -20.88
C PRO A 608 20.82 -7.07 -21.45
N ASN A 609 22.04 -6.61 -21.18
CA ASN A 609 22.58 -5.34 -21.69
C ASN A 609 22.89 -5.40 -23.20
N THR A 610 21.96 -4.91 -24.03
CA THR A 610 22.07 -4.88 -25.51
C THR A 610 22.00 -3.44 -26.04
N ALA A 611 23.09 -2.95 -26.64
CA ALA A 611 23.27 -1.54 -27.01
C ALA A 611 22.23 -1.00 -28.03
N GLY A 612 21.87 -1.82 -29.02
CA GLY A 612 20.89 -1.46 -30.05
C GLY A 612 21.23 -0.13 -30.75
N ALA A 613 20.18 0.62 -31.08
CA ALA A 613 20.28 2.00 -31.54
C ALA A 613 19.94 3.03 -30.43
N HIS A 614 20.01 2.65 -29.14
CA HIS A 614 19.59 3.52 -28.03
C HIS A 614 20.27 4.89 -28.05
N ALA A 615 21.60 4.93 -28.13
CA ALA A 615 22.38 6.18 -28.12
C ALA A 615 22.11 7.10 -29.33
N VAL A 616 21.57 6.57 -30.44
CA VAL A 616 21.13 7.38 -31.57
C VAL A 616 19.79 8.05 -31.25
N HIS A 617 18.85 7.30 -30.69
CA HIS A 617 17.51 7.78 -30.41
C HIS A 617 17.47 8.72 -29.20
N THR A 618 18.22 8.43 -28.13
CA THR A 618 18.30 9.34 -26.98
C THR A 618 19.02 10.66 -27.29
N SER A 619 19.76 10.74 -28.41
CA SER A 619 20.32 12.01 -28.91
C SER A 619 19.30 12.91 -29.63
N LEU A 620 18.10 12.42 -29.91
CA LEU A 620 17.04 13.20 -30.57
C LEU A 620 16.30 14.08 -29.54
N PRO A 621 16.15 15.39 -29.76
CA PRO A 621 15.50 16.30 -28.80
C PRO A 621 14.08 15.89 -28.38
N SER A 622 13.28 15.33 -29.29
CA SER A 622 11.91 14.84 -29.01
C SER A 622 11.83 13.45 -28.35
N VAL A 623 12.96 12.83 -28.02
CA VAL A 623 13.03 11.49 -27.40
C VAL A 623 13.82 11.57 -26.10
N ASN A 624 15.04 12.14 -26.14
CA ASN A 624 15.88 12.32 -24.96
C ASN A 624 16.01 11.00 -24.16
N ASN A 625 15.99 11.03 -22.82
CA ASN A 625 15.94 9.83 -21.99
C ASN A 625 14.50 9.28 -21.77
N ASP A 626 13.49 9.70 -22.54
CA ASP A 626 12.12 9.19 -22.40
C ASP A 626 11.95 7.84 -23.11
N CYS A 627 12.24 6.77 -22.36
CA CYS A 627 12.04 5.39 -22.78
C CYS A 627 10.59 5.04 -23.13
N THR A 628 9.58 5.81 -22.68
CA THR A 628 8.17 5.53 -23.00
C THR A 628 7.86 5.74 -24.49
N THR A 629 8.71 6.48 -25.21
CA THR A 629 8.67 6.61 -26.68
C THR A 629 8.66 5.26 -27.40
N CYS A 630 9.34 4.25 -26.84
CA CYS A 630 9.51 2.92 -27.46
C CYS A 630 9.09 1.74 -26.57
N HIS A 631 8.68 1.96 -25.32
CA HIS A 631 8.37 0.88 -24.36
C HIS A 631 7.00 1.05 -23.68
N VAL A 632 5.96 1.43 -24.44
CA VAL A 632 4.57 1.46 -23.94
C VAL A 632 4.08 0.03 -23.65
N GLY A 633 4.09 -0.36 -22.38
CA GLY A 633 3.45 -1.60 -21.91
C GLY A 633 4.30 -2.87 -22.00
N ALA A 634 5.63 -2.75 -22.14
CA ALA A 634 6.55 -3.88 -22.20
C ALA A 634 6.50 -4.79 -20.95
N ALA A 635 6.70 -6.10 -21.14
CA ALA A 635 6.73 -7.09 -20.06
C ALA A 635 8.14 -7.68 -19.85
N HIS A 636 8.43 -8.14 -18.63
CA HIS A 636 9.66 -8.91 -18.32
C HIS A 636 9.53 -10.37 -18.79
N ASN A 637 9.31 -10.58 -20.09
CA ASN A 637 9.06 -11.89 -20.72
C ASN A 637 10.31 -12.51 -21.40
N GLY A 638 11.43 -11.78 -21.44
CA GLY A 638 12.67 -12.19 -22.13
C GLY A 638 12.74 -11.82 -23.62
N GLN A 639 11.76 -11.05 -24.13
CA GLN A 639 11.75 -10.47 -25.46
C GLN A 639 11.98 -8.95 -25.39
N LEU A 640 12.39 -8.34 -26.51
CA LEU A 640 12.47 -6.88 -26.63
C LEU A 640 11.10 -6.36 -27.10
N ASP A 641 10.13 -6.35 -26.19
CA ASP A 641 8.81 -5.77 -26.47
C ASP A 641 8.97 -4.25 -26.67
N LEU A 642 8.71 -3.77 -27.89
CA LEU A 642 8.64 -2.34 -28.20
C LEU A 642 7.17 -1.92 -28.33
N GLY A 643 6.79 -0.86 -27.62
CA GLY A 643 5.45 -0.28 -27.68
C GLY A 643 5.55 1.20 -28.04
N PHE A 644 4.98 1.59 -29.19
CA PHE A 644 5.04 2.97 -29.68
C PHE A 644 3.74 3.74 -29.35
N PRO A 645 3.81 4.97 -28.81
CA PRO A 645 2.65 5.84 -28.69
C PRO A 645 2.02 6.14 -30.06
N ALA A 646 0.68 6.26 -30.11
CA ALA A 646 -0.06 6.45 -31.36
C ALA A 646 0.27 7.76 -32.13
N SER A 647 0.93 8.73 -31.46
CA SER A 647 1.50 9.93 -32.08
C SER A 647 2.62 9.61 -33.09
N TYR A 648 3.27 8.45 -32.97
CA TYR A 648 4.33 8.01 -33.87
C TYR A 648 3.83 7.08 -35.00
N ASN A 649 2.52 6.89 -35.13
CA ASN A 649 1.94 6.18 -36.26
C ASN A 649 2.21 6.94 -37.57
N ALA A 650 2.78 6.26 -38.55
CA ALA A 650 2.88 6.77 -39.91
C ALA A 650 1.50 6.86 -40.56
N ARG A 651 1.38 7.58 -41.68
CA ARG A 651 0.13 7.66 -42.44
C ARG A 651 -0.21 6.34 -43.13
N SER A 652 0.78 5.45 -43.29
CA SER A 652 0.63 4.08 -43.79
C SER A 652 0.02 3.09 -42.79
N GLY A 653 -0.02 3.39 -41.49
CA GLY A 653 -0.57 2.49 -40.47
C GLY A 653 0.05 2.66 -39.09
N THR A 654 -0.30 1.74 -38.18
CA THR A 654 0.19 1.72 -36.80
C THR A 654 1.69 1.41 -36.73
N ALA A 655 2.42 2.18 -35.91
CA ALA A 655 3.82 1.94 -35.59
C ALA A 655 3.99 0.52 -35.01
N THR A 656 4.82 -0.30 -35.65
CA THR A 656 4.91 -1.74 -35.39
C THR A 656 6.38 -2.17 -35.33
N ASP A 657 6.76 -2.91 -34.29
CA ASP A 657 7.99 -3.68 -34.23
C ASP A 657 7.82 -5.03 -34.94
N ASN A 658 8.83 -5.41 -35.72
CA ASN A 658 8.80 -6.65 -36.50
C ASN A 658 9.70 -7.69 -35.81
N SER A 659 9.28 -8.95 -35.77
CA SER A 659 9.99 -10.05 -35.09
C SER A 659 11.39 -10.39 -35.63
N ASN A 660 11.86 -9.67 -36.65
CA ASN A 660 13.22 -9.72 -37.21
C ASN A 660 14.13 -8.57 -36.73
N GLY A 661 13.68 -7.75 -35.77
CA GLY A 661 14.42 -6.62 -35.23
C GLY A 661 14.41 -5.37 -36.13
N THR A 662 13.52 -5.29 -37.12
CA THR A 662 13.20 -4.03 -37.83
C THR A 662 11.92 -3.42 -37.28
N CYS A 663 11.67 -2.15 -37.53
CA CYS A 663 10.37 -1.50 -37.27
C CYS A 663 9.70 -1.12 -38.59
N SER A 664 8.38 -0.92 -38.59
CA SER A 664 7.62 -0.46 -39.75
C SER A 664 6.49 0.51 -39.35
N SER A 665 6.01 1.31 -40.30
CA SER A 665 4.92 2.28 -40.07
C SER A 665 5.17 3.30 -38.93
N ILE A 666 6.43 3.63 -38.64
CA ILE A 666 6.81 4.71 -37.71
C ILE A 666 6.97 6.04 -38.46
N SER A 667 6.33 7.11 -37.98
CA SER A 667 6.37 8.46 -38.58
C SER A 667 7.79 9.00 -38.76
N CYS A 668 8.66 8.85 -37.75
CA CYS A 668 10.08 9.24 -37.75
C CYS A 668 10.90 8.61 -38.89
N HIS A 669 10.47 7.46 -39.40
CA HIS A 669 11.10 6.74 -40.51
C HIS A 669 10.25 6.77 -41.80
N GLY A 670 9.31 7.72 -41.90
CA GLY A 670 8.43 7.86 -43.06
C GLY A 670 7.53 6.65 -43.30
N GLY A 671 7.23 5.88 -42.26
CA GLY A 671 6.48 4.63 -42.34
C GLY A 671 7.13 3.49 -43.14
N ILE A 672 8.36 3.67 -43.62
CA ILE A 672 9.13 2.64 -44.33
C ILE A 672 9.70 1.65 -43.31
N THR A 673 9.90 0.39 -43.69
CA THR A 673 10.59 -0.60 -42.86
C THR A 673 12.04 -0.19 -42.62
N THR A 674 12.45 -0.10 -41.35
CA THR A 674 13.80 0.32 -40.96
C THR A 674 14.84 -0.77 -41.28
N PRO A 675 16.14 -0.41 -41.30
CA PRO A 675 17.22 -1.37 -41.02
C PRO A 675 17.04 -2.05 -39.64
N VAL A 676 17.76 -3.14 -39.41
CA VAL A 676 17.70 -3.89 -38.13
C VAL A 676 18.27 -3.04 -37.00
N TRP A 677 17.52 -2.87 -35.90
CA TRP A 677 17.83 -2.02 -34.75
C TRP A 677 19.22 -2.23 -34.14
N ALA A 678 19.72 -3.47 -34.14
CA ALA A 678 20.98 -3.83 -33.50
C ALA A 678 22.23 -3.71 -34.41
N THR A 679 22.07 -3.58 -35.73
CA THR A 679 23.19 -3.72 -36.69
C THR A 679 23.11 -2.83 -37.93
N GLY A 680 21.93 -2.28 -38.24
CA GLY A 680 21.71 -1.35 -39.34
C GLY A 680 21.91 0.11 -38.93
N SER A 681 22.00 1.00 -39.92
CA SER A 681 22.11 2.44 -39.71
C SER A 681 21.53 3.22 -40.89
N ILE A 682 21.18 4.49 -40.65
CA ILE A 682 20.76 5.44 -41.68
C ILE A 682 21.61 6.70 -41.55
N THR A 683 22.31 7.08 -42.62
CA THR A 683 23.08 8.33 -42.68
C THR A 683 22.15 9.48 -43.05
N VAL A 684 21.46 10.03 -42.06
CA VAL A 684 20.44 11.11 -42.19
C VAL A 684 20.83 12.21 -43.19
N ASN A 685 22.08 12.69 -43.10
CA ASN A 685 22.57 13.81 -43.92
C ASN A 685 22.77 13.48 -45.42
N THR A 686 22.63 12.24 -45.85
CA THR A 686 22.81 11.83 -47.26
C THR A 686 21.73 10.88 -47.79
N GLN A 687 21.05 10.12 -46.91
CA GLN A 687 20.07 9.09 -47.26
C GLN A 687 18.62 9.55 -47.06
N CYS A 688 18.29 10.76 -47.54
CA CYS A 688 16.97 11.37 -47.32
C CYS A 688 15.80 10.50 -47.80
N THR A 689 15.98 9.73 -48.88
CA THR A 689 14.97 8.80 -49.41
C THR A 689 14.69 7.58 -48.55
N SER A 690 15.47 7.33 -47.49
CA SER A 690 15.17 6.29 -46.49
C SER A 690 14.01 6.68 -45.56
N CYS A 691 13.61 7.96 -45.55
CA CYS A 691 12.43 8.44 -44.83
C CYS A 691 11.46 9.23 -45.73
N HIS A 692 11.92 9.92 -46.78
CA HIS A 692 11.09 10.80 -47.61
C HIS A 692 10.80 10.19 -48.98
N SER A 693 9.55 9.84 -49.27
CA SER A 693 9.11 9.37 -50.59
C SER A 693 8.47 10.49 -51.43
N SER A 694 8.26 10.23 -52.72
CA SER A 694 7.50 11.11 -53.60
C SER A 694 6.00 10.85 -53.44
N GLY A 695 5.21 11.89 -53.19
CA GLY A 695 3.75 11.80 -53.17
C GLY A 695 3.09 12.48 -51.97
N THR A 696 2.06 11.83 -51.43
CA THR A 696 1.26 12.27 -50.28
C THR A 696 0.82 11.07 -49.42
N SER A 697 1.51 9.95 -49.55
CA SER A 697 1.21 8.70 -48.84
C SER A 697 1.69 8.75 -47.39
N GLN A 698 2.65 9.63 -47.08
CA GLN A 698 3.15 9.95 -45.75
C GLN A 698 2.95 11.43 -45.39
N TYR A 699 3.20 11.77 -44.12
CA TYR A 699 3.20 13.16 -43.64
C TYR A 699 4.45 13.94 -44.08
N ASN A 700 5.56 13.24 -44.33
CA ASN A 700 6.86 13.79 -44.69
C ASN A 700 7.24 13.61 -46.17
N ASP A 701 6.30 13.14 -47.02
CA ASP A 701 6.53 12.99 -48.46
C ASP A 701 6.75 14.33 -49.18
N TYR A 702 7.53 14.32 -50.25
CA TYR A 702 7.65 15.46 -51.16
C TYR A 702 6.68 15.33 -52.36
N SER A 703 5.81 16.31 -52.54
CA SER A 703 4.95 16.46 -53.72
C SER A 703 4.99 17.85 -54.35
N SER A 704 5.63 18.83 -53.70
CA SER A 704 5.71 20.22 -54.15
C SER A 704 6.93 20.51 -55.03
N GLY A 705 6.85 21.58 -55.84
CA GLY A 705 7.95 22.07 -56.65
C GLY A 705 8.36 21.12 -57.79
N GLN A 706 9.67 21.01 -58.04
CA GLN A 706 10.24 20.27 -59.18
C GLN A 706 10.99 18.99 -58.74
N HIS A 707 10.74 18.47 -57.53
CA HIS A 707 11.47 17.32 -56.96
C HIS A 707 11.49 16.11 -57.90
N ASN A 708 10.34 15.67 -58.42
CA ASN A 708 10.23 14.51 -59.30
C ASN A 708 11.13 14.61 -60.55
N LYS A 709 11.36 15.82 -61.08
CA LYS A 709 12.22 16.11 -62.24
C LYS A 709 13.72 16.10 -61.92
N HIS A 710 14.10 16.34 -60.66
CA HIS A 710 15.49 16.27 -60.21
C HIS A 710 15.85 14.87 -59.70
N MET A 711 14.92 14.20 -59.00
CA MET A 711 15.04 12.80 -58.58
C MET A 711 15.12 11.86 -59.79
N SER A 712 14.29 12.05 -60.83
CA SER A 712 14.39 11.30 -62.11
C SER A 712 15.67 11.57 -62.92
N LYS A 713 16.54 12.48 -62.45
CA LYS A 713 17.89 12.73 -63.00
C LYS A 713 19.01 12.28 -62.05
N GLY A 714 18.69 11.65 -60.92
CA GLY A 714 19.68 11.17 -59.95
C GLY A 714 20.32 12.26 -59.07
N TYR A 715 19.75 13.48 -59.02
CA TYR A 715 20.24 14.50 -58.09
C TYR A 715 19.76 14.22 -56.66
N SER A 716 20.70 14.15 -55.70
CA SER A 716 20.37 14.04 -54.28
C SER A 716 19.71 15.33 -53.75
N CYS A 717 18.91 15.20 -52.69
CA CYS A 717 18.30 16.32 -51.98
C CYS A 717 19.35 17.37 -51.55
N THR A 718 20.55 16.93 -51.15
CA THR A 718 21.66 17.80 -50.71
C THR A 718 22.23 18.71 -51.81
N VAL A 719 21.90 18.47 -53.08
CA VAL A 719 22.25 19.39 -54.19
C VAL A 719 21.56 20.75 -54.04
N CYS A 720 20.37 20.77 -53.41
CA CYS A 720 19.58 21.98 -53.15
C CYS A 720 19.44 22.30 -51.66
N HIS A 721 19.32 21.30 -50.79
CA HIS A 721 19.04 21.44 -49.36
C HIS A 721 20.33 21.40 -48.53
N ASN A 722 20.54 22.46 -47.75
CA ASN A 722 21.71 22.62 -46.90
C ASN A 722 21.48 21.92 -45.56
N THR A 723 22.27 20.88 -45.26
CA THR A 723 22.14 20.07 -44.04
C THR A 723 22.35 20.86 -42.75
N THR A 724 23.19 21.89 -42.74
CA THR A 724 23.37 22.78 -41.58
C THR A 724 22.14 23.64 -41.31
N LYS A 725 21.39 24.02 -42.36
CA LYS A 725 20.09 24.68 -42.17
C LYS A 725 19.01 23.67 -41.74
N LEU A 726 19.02 22.47 -42.32
CA LEU A 726 18.10 21.39 -42.01
C LEU A 726 18.16 21.02 -40.51
N GLN A 727 19.36 20.96 -39.92
CA GLN A 727 19.57 20.65 -38.50
C GLN A 727 18.79 21.52 -37.50
N VAL A 728 18.33 22.73 -37.88
CA VAL A 728 17.63 23.66 -36.98
C VAL A 728 16.24 23.15 -36.56
N GLY A 729 15.58 22.32 -37.38
CA GLY A 729 14.21 21.83 -37.13
C GLY A 729 13.87 20.58 -37.95
N HIS A 730 14.69 19.53 -37.83
CA HIS A 730 14.44 18.24 -38.49
C HIS A 730 13.93 17.16 -37.52
N PHE A 731 14.19 17.32 -36.22
CA PHE A 731 13.95 16.33 -35.15
C PHE A 731 13.53 16.99 -33.82
N SER A 732 12.79 18.09 -33.89
CA SER A 732 12.40 18.93 -32.74
C SER A 732 10.98 18.69 -32.23
N ASN A 733 10.07 18.11 -33.04
CA ASN A 733 8.70 17.77 -32.67
C ASN A 733 8.15 16.51 -33.39
N LEU A 734 8.92 15.42 -33.34
CA LEU A 734 8.64 14.16 -34.03
C LEU A 734 7.33 13.45 -33.63
N ALA A 735 6.71 13.86 -32.51
CA ALA A 735 5.40 13.36 -32.06
C ALA A 735 4.21 14.02 -32.80
N THR A 736 4.45 14.86 -33.82
CA THR A 736 3.39 15.53 -34.58
C THR A 736 3.52 15.31 -36.09
N THR A 737 2.39 15.39 -36.79
CA THR A 737 2.32 15.24 -38.25
C THR A 737 2.60 16.53 -39.03
N ALA A 738 3.10 17.57 -38.35
CA ALA A 738 3.33 18.90 -38.91
C ALA A 738 4.83 19.13 -39.17
N PHE A 739 5.16 19.80 -40.28
CA PHE A 739 6.55 20.18 -40.56
C PHE A 739 7.01 21.28 -39.60
N GLU A 740 7.98 20.94 -38.75
CA GLU A 740 8.65 21.82 -37.78
C GLU A 740 9.26 23.08 -38.40
N GLN A 741 9.80 22.94 -39.62
CA GLN A 741 10.35 24.03 -40.42
C GLN A 741 9.84 23.93 -41.86
N SER A 742 9.65 25.08 -42.51
CA SER A 742 9.37 25.10 -43.94
C SER A 742 10.58 24.58 -44.71
N ALA A 743 10.41 23.50 -45.48
CA ALA A 743 11.48 22.91 -46.30
C ALA A 743 12.19 23.93 -47.22
N ALA A 744 11.50 25.01 -47.59
CA ALA A 744 12.03 26.12 -48.38
C ALA A 744 13.13 26.95 -47.66
N SER A 745 13.16 27.01 -46.32
CA SER A 745 14.20 27.72 -45.57
C SER A 745 15.57 27.05 -45.75
N THR A 746 15.57 25.71 -45.84
CA THR A 746 16.76 24.87 -45.93
C THR A 746 17.46 24.94 -47.29
N ILE A 747 16.83 25.54 -48.31
CA ILE A 747 17.40 25.61 -49.65
C ILE A 747 18.59 26.58 -49.68
N GLY A 748 19.68 26.15 -50.31
CA GLY A 748 20.80 26.99 -50.71
C GLY A 748 21.83 27.32 -49.61
N GLY A 749 22.98 27.83 -50.06
CA GLY A 749 24.16 28.15 -49.26
C GLY A 749 25.39 27.33 -49.68
N GLY A 750 26.55 27.61 -49.07
CA GLY A 750 27.87 27.19 -49.56
C GLY A 750 28.14 25.67 -49.69
N SER A 751 27.30 24.82 -49.11
CA SER A 751 27.35 23.35 -49.24
C SER A 751 26.50 22.79 -50.38
N THR A 752 25.84 23.64 -51.17
CA THR A 752 24.84 23.26 -52.19
C THR A 752 25.14 23.86 -53.56
N SER A 753 24.45 23.41 -54.62
CA SER A 753 24.56 23.99 -55.97
C SER A 753 23.66 25.22 -56.21
N VAL A 754 23.11 25.80 -55.14
CA VAL A 754 22.23 26.98 -55.15
C VAL A 754 22.78 28.01 -54.14
N GLY A 755 23.33 29.13 -54.61
CA GLY A 755 23.91 30.12 -53.70
C GLY A 755 22.90 30.74 -52.73
N LEU A 756 21.69 31.06 -53.21
CA LEU A 756 20.63 31.67 -52.40
C LEU A 756 19.22 31.28 -52.89
N TYR A 757 18.28 31.18 -51.95
CA TYR A 757 16.85 31.03 -52.20
C TYR A 757 16.06 32.10 -51.44
N GLN A 758 15.19 32.83 -52.14
CA GLN A 758 14.28 33.81 -51.57
C GLN A 758 12.95 33.83 -52.34
N SER A 759 11.82 33.67 -51.62
CA SER A 759 10.46 33.86 -52.14
C SER A 759 10.18 33.21 -53.52
N GLY A 760 10.41 31.89 -53.64
CA GLY A 760 10.23 31.12 -54.88
C GLY A 760 11.37 31.25 -55.91
N SER A 761 12.35 32.12 -55.67
CA SER A 761 13.45 32.38 -56.60
C SER A 761 14.77 31.79 -56.10
N CYS A 762 15.39 30.94 -56.92
CA CYS A 762 16.78 30.51 -56.73
C CYS A 762 17.72 31.46 -57.49
N SER A 763 18.86 31.80 -56.91
CA SER A 763 19.94 32.56 -57.58
C SER A 763 21.32 31.93 -57.32
N SER A 764 22.29 32.27 -58.19
CA SER A 764 23.63 31.67 -58.23
C SER A 764 23.56 30.13 -58.30
N ILE A 765 22.91 29.62 -59.36
CA ILE A 765 22.64 28.19 -59.57
C ILE A 765 23.62 27.61 -60.59
N ASN A 766 24.41 26.63 -60.18
CA ASN A 766 25.45 26.04 -61.02
C ASN A 766 24.90 25.17 -62.18
N CYS A 767 23.63 24.75 -62.12
CA CYS A 767 23.08 23.72 -63.01
C CYS A 767 22.25 24.24 -64.20
N HIS A 768 21.57 25.40 -64.08
CA HIS A 768 20.64 25.88 -65.11
C HIS A 768 20.38 27.39 -65.15
N GLY A 769 21.18 28.20 -64.45
CA GLY A 769 20.98 29.65 -64.32
C GLY A 769 19.75 30.04 -63.47
N SER A 770 19.74 31.28 -62.97
CA SER A 770 18.70 31.82 -62.09
C SER A 770 17.31 31.77 -62.73
N LYS A 771 16.33 31.19 -62.04
CA LYS A 771 14.91 31.12 -62.46
C LYS A 771 13.99 31.22 -61.24
N ARG A 772 12.82 31.84 -61.46
CA ARG A 772 11.64 31.75 -60.58
C ARG A 772 10.85 30.50 -60.93
N TRP A 773 10.22 29.89 -59.92
CA TRP A 773 9.39 28.69 -60.02
C TRP A 773 8.16 28.81 -59.12
#